data_AF-A0A8B9FNE0-F1
#
_entry.id   AF-A0A8B9FNE0-F1
#
_cell.length_a   1.000
_cell.length_b   1.000
_cell.length_c   1.000
_cell.angle_alpha   90.00
_cell.angle_beta   90.00
_cell.angle_gamma   90.00
#
_symmetry.space_group_name_H-M   'P 1'
#
loop_
_entity.id
_entity.type
_entity.pdbx_description
1 polymer ?
#
loop_
_entity_poly.entity_id
_entity_poly.type
_entity_poly.pdbx_seq_one_letter_code
_entity_poly.pdbx_strand_id
1 'polypeptide(L)'
;ISNSTASVLAELCWDDGYAVPVANAENKALEDELQKMQKEKLNLKNDLTDFEERIGAMTSHLRNVRQEFSLIQSLYKARENEIETEKHFKALAEREHGRLKNEIKRLEDEIVSLRVKKNSHENTINKTTMKLENLKQQINCDKEVLENWIKESNRKDNDAVTIQKYAQKDEGKLGALTLQVDKLTMQANQKRKALDNELTETITAQIELDKTAEDFRRVHQERQEVIRQWENAIQQMQKRDQQIDHCALLIAEIKQEIRKKEMVLKEKTAFLVNEALNNMEYEKKISSAEREATSLRHEYQTQDTYRVQLQDEVRVTKHVYMLCTLNLINYVISFRLSFLNEKNASLSNKLKLVTEETLSSEDKALRMEEILKEEEKGVKEKDKEINQLKDVLFKKTQEFKVQKDKEKCVIAEIEASRASLKKLQSQLHRLNADALNQQEIIYNQDFYIQQVQRRLSRLEGELNTDEKQVLEAKVAELKKTLEEKKTTYDVLRVQCKKLQNDVHFLKRAMDKTGEETSGMMSKINDLNLFNDRSDQELKKAKAIKQEMMVEDNLLKLELNRLQDILCNKSEKVLTLEKQKLELKKAIAERTEEIKIHKAMLDSQIRLVDQERQRISAEFQDRLNKIRKLRCRYEVLTTAMTPLEGEEEKSQTYCVIKVFY
;
A
#
# COMPACT_ATOMS: atom_id res chain seq x y z
N ILE A 1 -154.46 -24.85 -88.43
CA ILE A 1 -155.90 -24.82 -88.06
C ILE A 1 -156.66 -25.69 -89.07
N SER A 2 -157.81 -26.26 -88.69
CA SER A 2 -158.75 -26.99 -89.56
C SER A 2 -158.20 -28.18 -90.38
N ASN A 3 -157.94 -29.31 -89.70
CA ASN A 3 -157.69 -30.62 -90.35
C ASN A 3 -158.95 -31.25 -91.02
N SER A 4 -160.02 -30.49 -91.24
CA SER A 4 -161.31 -31.05 -91.69
C SER A 4 -161.36 -31.35 -93.19
N THR A 5 -160.76 -30.50 -94.01
CA THR A 5 -160.76 -30.64 -95.48
C THR A 5 -159.82 -31.75 -95.96
N ALA A 6 -158.67 -31.90 -95.31
CA ALA A 6 -157.69 -32.94 -95.62
C ALA A 6 -158.28 -34.36 -95.55
N SER A 7 -159.17 -34.62 -94.59
CA SER A 7 -159.77 -35.96 -94.43
C SER A 7 -160.75 -36.33 -95.56
N VAL A 8 -161.34 -35.37 -96.25
CA VAL A 8 -162.30 -35.62 -97.35
C VAL A 8 -161.57 -35.80 -98.69
N LEU A 9 -160.43 -35.11 -98.86
CA LEU A 9 -159.60 -35.24 -100.06
C LEU A 9 -158.85 -36.60 -100.11
N ALA A 10 -158.45 -37.11 -98.93
CA ALA A 10 -157.81 -38.41 -98.80
C ALA A 10 -158.68 -39.59 -99.29
N GLU A 11 -159.99 -39.60 -99.02
CA GLU A 11 -160.91 -40.67 -99.46
C GLU A 11 -161.17 -40.68 -100.98
N LEU A 12 -160.87 -39.57 -101.67
CA LEU A 12 -160.94 -39.46 -103.14
C LEU A 12 -159.57 -39.66 -103.82
N CYS A 13 -158.53 -40.01 -103.05
CA CYS A 13 -157.15 -40.17 -103.51
C CYS A 13 -156.56 -38.93 -104.23
N TRP A 14 -157.00 -37.73 -103.84
CA TRP A 14 -156.45 -36.46 -104.33
C TRP A 14 -155.65 -35.81 -103.20
N ASP A 15 -154.33 -35.77 -103.32
CA ASP A 15 -153.42 -35.18 -102.33
C ASP A 15 -152.41 -34.22 -103.00
N ASP A 16 -151.74 -33.41 -102.20
CA ASP A 16 -151.34 -32.01 -102.45
C ASP A 16 -150.14 -31.81 -103.42
N GLY A 17 -150.15 -32.50 -104.56
CA GLY A 17 -149.12 -32.42 -105.61
C GLY A 17 -149.60 -32.66 -107.05
N TYR A 18 -150.88 -33.01 -107.27
CA TYR A 18 -151.43 -33.14 -108.62
C TYR A 18 -152.05 -31.83 -109.10
N ALA A 19 -151.52 -31.31 -110.21
CA ALA A 19 -152.03 -30.10 -110.83
C ALA A 19 -153.50 -30.26 -111.23
N VAL A 20 -154.39 -29.47 -110.61
CA VAL A 20 -155.76 -29.27 -111.09
C VAL A 20 -155.68 -28.87 -112.57
N PRO A 21 -156.33 -29.58 -113.51
CA PRO A 21 -156.20 -29.27 -114.94
C PRO A 21 -156.78 -27.88 -115.27
N VAL A 22 -155.91 -26.87 -115.28
CA VAL A 22 -156.30 -25.47 -115.44
C VAL A 22 -156.80 -25.25 -116.86
N ALA A 23 -158.11 -25.14 -117.03
CA ALA A 23 -158.79 -25.07 -118.33
C ALA A 23 -158.56 -23.76 -119.13
N ASN A 24 -157.65 -22.89 -118.66
CA ASN A 24 -157.30 -21.60 -119.26
C ASN A 24 -155.81 -21.30 -119.02
N ALA A 25 -155.11 -20.81 -120.04
CA ALA A 25 -153.70 -20.45 -119.97
C ALA A 25 -153.40 -19.22 -119.09
N GLU A 26 -154.35 -18.28 -118.96
CA GLU A 26 -154.16 -17.04 -118.19
C GLU A 26 -153.81 -17.29 -116.72
N ASN A 27 -154.53 -18.23 -116.09
CA ASN A 27 -154.33 -18.61 -114.69
C ASN A 27 -152.92 -19.17 -114.42
N LYS A 28 -152.31 -19.84 -115.41
CA LYS A 28 -150.95 -20.38 -115.26
C LYS A 28 -149.90 -19.26 -115.25
N ALA A 29 -150.08 -18.23 -116.08
CA ALA A 29 -149.16 -17.09 -116.10
C ALA A 29 -149.17 -16.31 -114.76
N LEU A 30 -150.35 -16.17 -114.14
CA LEU A 30 -150.48 -15.59 -112.80
C LEU A 30 -149.78 -16.42 -111.71
N GLU A 31 -149.82 -17.75 -111.81
CA GLU A 31 -149.13 -18.63 -110.87
C GLU A 31 -147.60 -18.55 -111.01
N ASP A 32 -147.08 -18.52 -112.26
CA ASP A 32 -145.66 -18.30 -112.54
C ASP A 32 -145.17 -16.93 -112.02
N GLU A 33 -145.95 -15.86 -112.21
CA GLU A 33 -145.65 -14.52 -111.69
C GLU A 33 -145.69 -14.46 -110.15
N LEU A 34 -146.68 -15.11 -109.52
CA LEU A 34 -146.80 -15.17 -108.07
C LEU A 34 -145.64 -15.96 -107.45
N GLN A 35 -145.20 -17.06 -108.06
CA GLN A 35 -143.97 -17.75 -107.68
C GLN A 35 -142.71 -16.88 -107.84
N LYS A 36 -142.61 -16.06 -108.90
CA LYS A 36 -141.50 -15.13 -109.11
C LYS A 36 -141.45 -14.07 -108.00
N MET A 37 -142.59 -13.45 -107.68
CA MET A 37 -142.69 -12.48 -106.59
C MET A 37 -142.42 -13.08 -105.21
N GLN A 38 -142.82 -14.35 -104.97
CA GLN A 38 -142.46 -15.07 -103.75
C GLN A 38 -140.94 -15.33 -103.64
N LYS A 39 -140.29 -15.72 -104.75
CA LYS A 39 -138.83 -15.90 -104.81
C LYS A 39 -138.08 -14.60 -104.57
N GLU A 40 -138.49 -13.50 -105.22
CA GLU A 40 -137.89 -12.17 -105.01
C GLU A 40 -138.07 -11.65 -103.58
N LYS A 41 -139.26 -11.83 -102.99
CA LYS A 41 -139.51 -11.51 -101.57
C LYS A 41 -138.64 -12.33 -100.62
N LEU A 42 -138.40 -13.61 -100.92
CA LEU A 42 -137.57 -14.48 -100.11
C LEU A 42 -136.08 -14.08 -100.22
N ASN A 43 -135.60 -13.80 -101.43
CA ASN A 43 -134.25 -13.28 -101.66
C ASN A 43 -134.02 -11.95 -100.92
N LEU A 44 -134.88 -10.95 -101.12
CA LEU A 44 -134.74 -9.64 -100.44
C LEU A 44 -134.84 -9.74 -98.91
N LYS A 45 -135.56 -10.75 -98.38
CA LYS A 45 -135.59 -11.01 -96.94
C LYS A 45 -134.26 -11.61 -96.47
N ASN A 46 -133.68 -12.53 -97.22
CA ASN A 46 -132.35 -13.10 -96.93
C ASN A 46 -131.27 -12.01 -97.01
N ASP A 47 -131.26 -11.18 -98.06
CA ASP A 47 -130.33 -10.05 -98.20
C ASP A 47 -130.42 -9.11 -96.98
N LEU A 48 -131.63 -8.83 -96.50
CA LEU A 48 -131.85 -7.98 -95.32
C LEU A 48 -131.34 -8.64 -94.03
N THR A 49 -131.57 -9.95 -93.82
CA THR A 49 -130.99 -10.65 -92.66
C THR A 49 -129.46 -10.70 -92.73
N ASP A 50 -128.88 -10.92 -93.91
CA ASP A 50 -127.43 -10.92 -94.11
C ASP A 50 -126.82 -9.54 -93.79
N PHE A 51 -127.51 -8.44 -94.15
CA PHE A 51 -127.10 -7.08 -93.77
C PHE A 51 -127.27 -6.81 -92.27
N GLU A 52 -128.37 -7.25 -91.64
CA GLU A 52 -128.57 -7.08 -90.19
C GLU A 52 -127.54 -7.88 -89.38
N GLU A 53 -127.27 -9.13 -89.74
CA GLU A 53 -126.22 -9.95 -89.13
C GLU A 53 -124.83 -9.33 -89.32
N ARG A 54 -124.52 -8.83 -90.52
CA ARG A 54 -123.27 -8.12 -90.80
C ARG A 54 -123.11 -6.83 -89.99
N ILE A 55 -124.18 -6.04 -89.83
CA ILE A 55 -124.17 -4.82 -89.01
C ILE A 55 -124.01 -5.18 -87.53
N GLY A 56 -124.67 -6.23 -87.05
CA GLY A 56 -124.49 -6.77 -85.69
C GLY A 56 -123.05 -7.21 -85.43
N ALA A 57 -122.48 -7.99 -86.35
CA ALA A 57 -121.09 -8.44 -86.29
C ALA A 57 -120.09 -7.27 -86.30
N MET A 58 -120.25 -6.31 -87.21
CA MET A 58 -119.39 -5.11 -87.29
C MET A 58 -119.53 -4.22 -86.06
N THR A 59 -120.73 -4.09 -85.47
CA THR A 59 -120.96 -3.32 -84.25
C THR A 59 -120.32 -4.00 -83.04
N SER A 60 -120.43 -5.32 -82.92
CA SER A 60 -119.76 -6.10 -81.88
C SER A 60 -118.24 -6.03 -82.03
N HIS A 61 -117.72 -6.13 -83.26
CA HIS A 61 -116.29 -5.95 -83.54
C HIS A 61 -115.80 -4.54 -83.17
N LEU A 62 -116.53 -3.49 -83.51
CA LEU A 62 -116.16 -2.11 -83.13
C LEU A 62 -116.17 -1.91 -81.60
N ARG A 63 -117.11 -2.52 -80.88
CA ARG A 63 -117.09 -2.56 -79.40
C ARG A 63 -115.84 -3.25 -78.88
N ASN A 64 -115.50 -4.42 -79.44
CA ASN A 64 -114.30 -5.17 -79.03
C ASN A 64 -113.03 -4.34 -79.31
N VAL A 65 -112.88 -3.74 -80.49
CA VAL A 65 -111.73 -2.86 -80.83
C VAL A 65 -111.62 -1.66 -79.88
N ARG A 66 -112.74 -1.06 -79.44
CA ARG A 66 -112.73 0.00 -78.41
C ARG A 66 -112.31 -0.52 -77.04
N GLN A 67 -112.72 -1.73 -76.67
CA GLN A 67 -112.29 -2.39 -75.44
C GLN A 67 -110.79 -2.70 -75.47
N GLU A 68 -110.29 -3.33 -76.55
CA GLU A 68 -108.86 -3.58 -76.77
C GLU A 68 -108.05 -2.28 -76.73
N PHE A 69 -108.51 -1.20 -77.38
CA PHE A 69 -107.85 0.10 -77.30
C PHE A 69 -107.75 0.63 -75.85
N SER A 70 -108.82 0.50 -75.06
CA SER A 70 -108.80 0.91 -73.64
C SER A 70 -107.89 0.04 -72.77
N LEU A 71 -107.82 -1.27 -73.05
CA LEU A 71 -106.90 -2.20 -72.39
C LEU A 71 -105.45 -1.85 -72.74
N ILE A 72 -105.13 -1.68 -74.02
CA ILE A 72 -103.81 -1.26 -74.51
C ILE A 72 -103.40 0.10 -73.92
N GLN A 73 -104.32 1.07 -73.82
CA GLN A 73 -104.03 2.36 -73.18
C GLN A 73 -103.75 2.23 -71.68
N SER A 74 -104.43 1.30 -70.98
CA SER A 74 -104.16 1.01 -69.56
C SER A 74 -102.80 0.31 -69.37
N LEU A 75 -102.45 -0.62 -70.25
CA LEU A 75 -101.15 -1.31 -70.26
C LEU A 75 -100.00 -0.36 -70.59
N TYR A 76 -100.20 0.59 -71.53
CA TYR A 76 -99.22 1.63 -71.83
C TYR A 76 -98.93 2.48 -70.59
N LYS A 77 -99.97 2.95 -69.88
CA LYS A 77 -99.80 3.72 -68.63
C LYS A 77 -99.15 2.92 -67.51
N ALA A 78 -99.47 1.63 -67.38
CA ALA A 78 -98.78 0.74 -66.45
C ALA A 78 -97.28 0.64 -66.79
N ARG A 79 -96.94 0.47 -68.07
CA ARG A 79 -95.54 0.38 -68.52
C ARG A 79 -94.78 1.71 -68.40
N GLU A 80 -95.46 2.83 -68.56
CA GLU A 80 -94.91 4.18 -68.32
C GLU A 80 -94.56 4.36 -66.84
N ASN A 81 -95.48 4.01 -65.93
CA ASN A 81 -95.24 4.01 -64.48
C ASN A 81 -94.09 3.05 -64.08
N GLU A 82 -94.04 1.84 -64.65
CA GLU A 82 -92.94 0.89 -64.43
C GLU A 82 -91.58 1.52 -64.79
N ILE A 83 -91.49 2.14 -65.97
CA ILE A 83 -90.27 2.83 -66.44
C ILE A 83 -89.89 3.99 -65.50
N GLU A 84 -90.85 4.71 -64.91
CA GLU A 84 -90.55 5.72 -63.88
C GLU A 84 -90.02 5.11 -62.58
N THR A 85 -90.58 3.99 -62.12
CA THR A 85 -90.05 3.28 -60.94
C THR A 85 -88.65 2.71 -61.20
N GLU A 86 -88.39 2.13 -62.38
CA GLU A 86 -87.05 1.67 -62.78
C GLU A 86 -86.03 2.81 -62.79
N LYS A 87 -86.38 3.98 -63.35
CA LYS A 87 -85.53 5.20 -63.30
C LYS A 87 -85.25 5.63 -61.85
N HIS A 88 -86.25 5.60 -60.97
CA HIS A 88 -86.09 5.96 -59.57
C HIS A 88 -85.20 4.97 -58.80
N PHE A 89 -85.39 3.67 -58.99
CA PHE A 89 -84.54 2.63 -58.40
C PHE A 89 -83.10 2.72 -58.90
N LYS A 90 -82.89 2.96 -60.19
CA LYS A 90 -81.55 3.24 -60.75
C LYS A 90 -80.91 4.46 -60.07
N ALA A 91 -81.63 5.57 -59.96
CA ALA A 91 -81.13 6.78 -59.33
C ALA A 91 -80.85 6.61 -57.82
N LEU A 92 -81.51 5.67 -57.12
CA LEU A 92 -81.16 5.28 -55.75
C LEU A 92 -79.89 4.43 -55.73
N ALA A 93 -79.78 3.42 -56.60
CA ALA A 93 -78.60 2.55 -56.70
C ALA A 93 -77.32 3.33 -57.07
N GLU A 94 -77.42 4.32 -57.96
CA GLU A 94 -76.30 5.21 -58.32
C GLU A 94 -75.86 6.10 -57.15
N ARG A 95 -76.81 6.59 -56.33
CA ARG A 95 -76.52 7.36 -55.10
C ARG A 95 -75.83 6.50 -54.05
N GLU A 96 -76.33 5.28 -53.80
CA GLU A 96 -75.70 4.36 -52.85
C GLU A 96 -74.33 3.85 -53.33
N HIS A 97 -74.16 3.59 -54.63
CA HIS A 97 -72.85 3.30 -55.21
C HIS A 97 -71.88 4.47 -55.01
N GLY A 98 -72.32 5.72 -55.22
CA GLY A 98 -71.52 6.92 -54.93
C GLY A 98 -71.13 7.05 -53.47
N ARG A 99 -72.07 6.78 -52.54
CA ARG A 99 -71.83 6.77 -51.09
C ARG A 99 -70.78 5.71 -50.71
N LEU A 100 -70.94 4.48 -51.20
CA LEU A 100 -70.02 3.38 -50.95
C LEU A 100 -68.64 3.63 -51.55
N LYS A 101 -68.55 4.25 -52.74
CA LYS A 101 -67.28 4.61 -53.38
C LYS A 101 -66.49 5.66 -52.58
N ASN A 102 -67.18 6.64 -52.00
CA ASN A 102 -66.58 7.62 -51.11
C ASN A 102 -66.12 6.98 -49.78
N GLU A 103 -66.89 6.04 -49.24
CA GLU A 103 -66.52 5.27 -48.05
C GLU A 103 -65.28 4.40 -48.27
N ILE A 104 -65.24 3.66 -49.39
CA ILE A 104 -64.07 2.86 -49.80
C ILE A 104 -62.82 3.74 -49.87
N LYS A 105 -62.90 4.89 -50.56
CA LYS A 105 -61.76 5.81 -50.64
C LYS A 105 -61.30 6.30 -49.27
N ARG A 106 -62.24 6.64 -48.36
CA ARG A 106 -61.90 7.05 -46.99
C ARG A 106 -61.10 5.98 -46.25
N LEU A 107 -61.50 4.71 -46.40
CA LEU A 107 -60.81 3.57 -45.80
C LEU A 107 -59.45 3.30 -46.46
N GLU A 108 -59.32 3.49 -47.78
CA GLU A 108 -58.03 3.44 -48.49
C GLU A 108 -57.05 4.50 -47.99
N ASP A 109 -57.49 5.77 -47.90
CA ASP A 109 -56.72 6.90 -47.37
C ASP A 109 -56.32 6.64 -45.89
N GLU A 110 -57.23 6.06 -45.08
CA GLU A 110 -56.92 5.66 -43.70
C GLU A 110 -55.87 4.54 -43.63
N ILE A 111 -56.00 3.49 -44.45
CA ILE A 111 -55.03 2.37 -44.55
C ILE A 111 -53.64 2.89 -44.95
N VAL A 112 -53.56 3.86 -45.87
CA VAL A 112 -52.30 4.54 -46.20
C VAL A 112 -51.74 5.29 -44.99
N SER A 113 -52.57 6.04 -44.26
CA SER A 113 -52.14 6.75 -43.05
C SER A 113 -51.62 5.81 -41.96
N LEU A 114 -52.28 4.65 -41.76
CA LEU A 114 -51.90 3.62 -40.80
C LEU A 114 -50.60 2.92 -41.21
N ARG A 115 -50.38 2.70 -42.51
CA ARG A 115 -49.11 2.17 -43.05
C ARG A 115 -47.96 3.14 -42.80
N VAL A 116 -48.15 4.45 -43.01
CA VAL A 116 -47.13 5.47 -42.73
C VAL A 116 -46.81 5.53 -41.23
N LYS A 117 -47.82 5.49 -40.35
CA LYS A 117 -47.64 5.41 -38.88
C LYS A 117 -46.89 4.14 -38.47
N LYS A 118 -47.28 2.97 -39.00
CA LYS A 118 -46.57 1.71 -38.76
C LYS A 118 -45.09 1.83 -39.11
N ASN A 119 -44.78 2.29 -40.33
CA ASN A 119 -43.41 2.44 -40.80
C ASN A 119 -42.60 3.42 -39.93
N SER A 120 -43.21 4.50 -39.40
CA SER A 120 -42.51 5.44 -38.49
C SER A 120 -42.24 4.84 -37.11
N HIS A 121 -43.15 4.02 -36.59
CA HIS A 121 -42.93 3.24 -35.37
C HIS A 121 -41.87 2.16 -35.54
N GLU A 122 -41.89 1.37 -36.63
CA GLU A 122 -40.85 0.37 -36.93
C GLU A 122 -39.46 1.01 -37.07
N ASN A 123 -39.36 2.14 -37.78
CA ASN A 123 -38.11 2.91 -37.86
C ASN A 123 -37.64 3.46 -36.49
N THR A 124 -38.56 3.77 -35.58
CA THR A 124 -38.23 4.20 -34.22
C THR A 124 -37.74 3.03 -33.37
N ILE A 125 -38.41 1.87 -33.45
CA ILE A 125 -38.04 0.62 -32.77
C ILE A 125 -36.66 0.14 -33.24
N ASN A 126 -36.37 0.19 -34.53
CA ASN A 126 -35.06 -0.18 -35.06
C ASN A 126 -33.95 0.75 -34.51
N LYS A 127 -34.21 2.06 -34.45
CA LYS A 127 -33.28 3.04 -33.86
C LYS A 127 -33.07 2.85 -32.35
N THR A 128 -34.09 2.49 -31.58
CA THR A 128 -33.94 2.21 -30.14
C THR A 128 -33.25 0.87 -29.90
N THR A 129 -33.52 -0.15 -30.72
CA THR A 129 -32.85 -1.46 -30.67
C THR A 129 -31.36 -1.32 -30.97
N MET A 130 -30.96 -0.56 -31.99
CA MET A 130 -29.54 -0.29 -32.27
C MET A 130 -28.85 0.46 -31.11
N LYS A 131 -29.52 1.45 -30.51
CA LYS A 131 -28.99 2.14 -29.31
C LYS A 131 -28.81 1.18 -28.12
N LEU A 132 -29.77 0.29 -27.91
CA LEU A 132 -29.75 -0.70 -26.84
C LEU A 132 -28.59 -1.70 -27.04
N GLU A 133 -28.36 -2.15 -28.28
CA GLU A 133 -27.25 -3.06 -28.59
C GLU A 133 -25.87 -2.38 -28.45
N ASN A 134 -25.73 -1.13 -28.90
CA ASN A 134 -24.51 -0.34 -28.66
C ASN A 134 -24.23 -0.18 -27.15
N LEU A 135 -25.27 0.05 -26.33
CA LEU A 135 -25.14 0.15 -24.87
C LEU A 135 -24.75 -1.19 -24.23
N LYS A 136 -25.27 -2.33 -24.70
CA LYS A 136 -24.80 -3.66 -24.25
C LYS A 136 -23.32 -3.88 -24.57
N GLN A 137 -22.89 -3.54 -25.80
CA GLN A 137 -21.50 -3.68 -26.21
C GLN A 137 -20.59 -2.82 -25.34
N GLN A 138 -20.97 -1.56 -25.08
CA GLN A 138 -20.26 -0.69 -24.14
C GLN A 138 -20.19 -1.32 -22.73
N ILE A 139 -21.32 -1.77 -22.16
CA ILE A 139 -21.37 -2.40 -20.83
C ILE A 139 -20.47 -3.64 -20.76
N ASN A 140 -20.36 -4.42 -21.84
CA ASN A 140 -19.47 -5.58 -21.88
C ASN A 140 -17.99 -5.16 -21.91
N CYS A 141 -17.63 -4.16 -22.73
CA CYS A 141 -16.28 -3.59 -22.73
C CYS A 141 -15.91 -2.99 -21.35
N ASP A 142 -16.81 -2.21 -20.74
CA ASP A 142 -16.62 -1.62 -19.42
C ASP A 142 -16.43 -2.70 -18.34
N LYS A 143 -17.16 -3.82 -18.44
CA LYS A 143 -17.00 -5.00 -17.57
C LYS A 143 -15.64 -5.69 -17.76
N GLU A 144 -15.21 -5.90 -19.00
CA GLU A 144 -13.89 -6.51 -19.29
C GLU A 144 -12.74 -5.63 -18.80
N VAL A 145 -12.86 -4.30 -18.98
CA VAL A 145 -11.93 -3.31 -18.43
C VAL A 145 -11.91 -3.37 -16.90
N LEU A 146 -13.08 -3.40 -16.23
CA LEU A 146 -13.19 -3.49 -14.78
C LEU A 146 -12.58 -4.80 -14.24
N GLU A 147 -12.85 -5.94 -14.88
CA GLU A 147 -12.23 -7.22 -14.50
C GLU A 147 -10.71 -7.17 -14.63
N ASN A 148 -10.18 -6.50 -15.65
CA ASN A 148 -8.73 -6.37 -15.85
C ASN A 148 -8.10 -5.41 -14.81
N TRP A 149 -8.78 -4.34 -14.43
CA TRP A 149 -8.38 -3.49 -13.29
C TRP A 149 -8.37 -4.26 -11.97
N ILE A 150 -9.38 -5.11 -11.70
CA ILE A 150 -9.42 -5.96 -10.51
C ILE A 150 -8.26 -6.97 -10.51
N LYS A 151 -7.99 -7.61 -11.67
CA LYS A 151 -6.85 -8.54 -11.83
C LYS A 151 -5.51 -7.84 -11.57
N GLU A 152 -5.33 -6.60 -12.02
CA GLU A 152 -4.08 -5.85 -11.82
C GLU A 152 -3.96 -5.25 -10.41
N SER A 153 -5.05 -4.80 -9.78
CA SER A 153 -5.06 -4.43 -8.35
C SER A 153 -4.62 -5.61 -7.49
N ASN A 154 -5.27 -6.77 -7.67
CA ASN A 154 -4.92 -7.99 -6.94
C ASN A 154 -3.45 -8.40 -7.14
N ARG A 155 -2.85 -8.14 -8.31
CA ARG A 155 -1.39 -8.33 -8.51
C ARG A 155 -0.58 -7.35 -7.67
N LYS A 156 -0.90 -6.05 -7.72
CA LYS A 156 -0.21 -5.01 -6.94
C LYS A 156 -0.32 -5.22 -5.44
N ASP A 157 -1.45 -5.73 -4.95
CA ASP A 157 -1.65 -6.12 -3.55
C ASP A 157 -0.75 -7.31 -3.16
N ASN A 158 -0.63 -8.33 -4.03
CA ASN A 158 0.29 -9.45 -3.84
C ASN A 158 1.77 -9.03 -3.92
N ASP A 159 2.12 -8.12 -4.83
CA ASP A 159 3.45 -7.52 -4.94
C ASP A 159 3.80 -6.75 -3.65
N ALA A 160 2.89 -5.91 -3.15
CA ALA A 160 3.06 -5.13 -1.92
C ALA A 160 3.24 -6.02 -0.68
N VAL A 161 2.40 -7.06 -0.53
CA VAL A 161 2.56 -8.08 0.53
C VAL A 161 3.89 -8.83 0.41
N THR A 162 4.39 -9.03 -0.80
CA THR A 162 5.69 -9.67 -1.05
C THR A 162 6.86 -8.75 -0.68
N ILE A 163 6.79 -7.46 -1.03
CA ILE A 163 7.75 -6.42 -0.62
C ILE A 163 7.77 -6.30 0.92
N GLN A 164 6.61 -6.29 1.58
CA GLN A 164 6.52 -6.25 3.04
C GLN A 164 7.19 -7.46 3.71
N LYS A 165 7.04 -8.66 3.14
CA LYS A 165 7.73 -9.89 3.60
C LYS A 165 9.25 -9.84 3.41
N TYR A 166 9.75 -9.10 2.41
CA TYR A 166 11.19 -8.86 2.27
C TYR A 166 11.67 -7.81 3.30
N ALA A 167 10.96 -6.69 3.44
CA ALA A 167 11.28 -5.65 4.42
C ALA A 167 11.39 -6.21 5.85
N GLN A 168 10.46 -7.07 6.28
CA GLN A 168 10.52 -7.74 7.60
C GLN A 168 11.73 -8.69 7.75
N LYS A 169 12.19 -9.34 6.68
CA LYS A 169 13.39 -10.19 6.70
C LYS A 169 14.66 -9.34 6.78
N ASP A 170 14.70 -8.24 6.04
CA ASP A 170 15.84 -7.33 6.04
C ASP A 170 15.93 -6.54 7.35
N GLU A 171 14.81 -6.16 7.96
CA GLU A 171 14.74 -5.60 9.32
C GLU A 171 15.27 -6.58 10.38
N GLY A 172 14.84 -7.84 10.34
CA GLY A 172 15.37 -8.88 11.24
C GLY A 172 16.87 -9.14 11.05
N LYS A 173 17.35 -9.10 9.80
CA LYS A 173 18.77 -9.23 9.45
C LYS A 173 19.58 -8.01 9.91
N LEU A 174 19.02 -6.80 9.77
CA LEU A 174 19.62 -5.55 10.23
C LEU A 174 19.75 -5.55 11.75
N GLY A 175 18.70 -5.93 12.49
CA GLY A 175 18.77 -6.08 13.95
C GLY A 175 19.86 -7.06 14.41
N ALA A 176 20.01 -8.20 13.72
CA ALA A 176 21.09 -9.15 14.00
C ALA A 176 22.50 -8.58 13.72
N LEU A 177 22.66 -7.82 12.64
CA LEU A 177 23.92 -7.17 12.30
C LEU A 177 24.27 -6.03 13.28
N THR A 178 23.29 -5.21 13.68
CA THR A 178 23.48 -4.17 14.71
C THR A 178 23.95 -4.78 16.03
N LEU A 179 23.30 -5.85 16.50
CA LEU A 179 23.71 -6.55 17.71
C LEU A 179 25.12 -7.16 17.60
N GLN A 180 25.52 -7.60 16.41
CA GLN A 180 26.90 -8.03 16.14
C GLN A 180 27.91 -6.87 16.19
N VAL A 181 27.56 -5.70 15.64
CA VAL A 181 28.37 -4.47 15.70
C VAL A 181 28.52 -3.97 17.14
N ASP A 182 27.44 -3.96 17.93
CA ASP A 182 27.48 -3.58 19.34
C ASP A 182 28.39 -4.52 20.15
N LYS A 183 28.28 -5.84 19.92
CA LYS A 183 29.12 -6.85 20.57
C LYS A 183 30.60 -6.68 20.23
N LEU A 184 30.92 -6.45 18.95
CA LEU A 184 32.29 -6.18 18.50
C LEU A 184 32.83 -4.86 19.05
N THR A 185 31.99 -3.82 19.13
CA THR A 185 32.33 -2.51 19.70
C THR A 185 32.62 -2.62 21.21
N MET A 186 31.84 -3.40 21.94
CA MET A 186 32.10 -3.69 23.35
C MET A 186 33.41 -4.47 23.54
N GLN A 187 33.70 -5.47 22.70
CA GLN A 187 34.96 -6.21 22.73
C GLN A 187 36.17 -5.33 22.40
N ALA A 188 36.05 -4.44 21.40
CA ALA A 188 37.09 -3.47 21.06
C ALA A 188 37.36 -2.49 22.22
N ASN A 189 36.30 -2.01 22.89
CA ASN A 189 36.42 -1.16 24.09
C ASN A 189 37.04 -1.90 25.29
N GLN A 190 36.74 -3.19 25.48
CA GLN A 190 37.40 -4.01 26.50
C GLN A 190 38.89 -4.20 26.19
N LYS A 191 39.25 -4.49 24.93
CA LYS A 191 40.65 -4.65 24.51
C LYS A 191 41.44 -3.34 24.58
N ARG A 192 40.83 -2.20 24.28
CA ARG A 192 41.43 -0.87 24.48
C ARG A 192 41.73 -0.62 25.96
N LYS A 193 40.76 -0.80 26.86
CA LYS A 193 40.98 -0.66 28.31
C LYS A 193 42.10 -1.58 28.85
N ALA A 194 42.19 -2.81 28.34
CA ALA A 194 43.29 -3.71 28.71
C ALA A 194 44.65 -3.16 28.24
N LEU A 195 44.74 -2.67 27.00
CA LEU A 195 45.96 -2.03 26.49
C LEU A 195 46.33 -0.76 27.27
N ASP A 196 45.34 0.07 27.62
CA ASP A 196 45.54 1.29 28.41
C ASP A 196 46.12 0.94 29.80
N ASN A 197 45.62 -0.12 30.45
CA ASN A 197 46.13 -0.63 31.73
C ASN A 197 47.59 -1.13 31.59
N GLU A 198 47.85 -2.05 30.66
CA GLU A 198 49.18 -2.64 30.42
C GLU A 198 50.22 -1.56 30.08
N LEU A 199 49.81 -0.50 29.37
CA LEU A 199 50.64 0.69 29.12
C LEU A 199 50.94 1.45 30.41
N THR A 200 49.96 1.66 31.30
CA THR A 200 50.22 2.30 32.61
C THR A 200 51.12 1.45 33.50
N GLU A 201 50.95 0.13 33.53
CA GLU A 201 51.80 -0.79 34.29
C GLU A 201 53.25 -0.79 33.76
N THR A 202 53.42 -0.79 32.42
CA THR A 202 54.73 -0.63 31.77
C THR A 202 55.40 0.71 32.11
N ILE A 203 54.64 1.81 32.11
CA ILE A 203 55.16 3.14 32.48
C ILE A 203 55.57 3.20 33.95
N THR A 204 54.77 2.63 34.87
CA THR A 204 55.15 2.60 36.29
C THR A 204 56.38 1.72 36.55
N ALA A 205 56.48 0.56 35.89
CA ALA A 205 57.67 -0.29 35.97
C ALA A 205 58.93 0.42 35.43
N GLN A 206 58.81 1.20 34.34
CA GLN A 206 59.91 2.02 33.84
C GLN A 206 60.33 3.11 34.85
N ILE A 207 59.38 3.78 35.50
CA ILE A 207 59.66 4.78 36.54
C ILE A 207 60.37 4.14 37.76
N GLU A 208 59.99 2.92 38.16
CA GLU A 208 60.67 2.17 39.22
C GLU A 208 62.09 1.74 38.82
N LEU A 209 62.30 1.34 37.56
CA LEU A 209 63.63 1.04 37.01
C LEU A 209 64.53 2.28 36.96
N ASP A 210 64.01 3.43 36.50
CA ASP A 210 64.76 4.68 36.49
C ASP A 210 65.09 5.16 37.92
N LYS A 211 64.15 4.99 38.86
CA LYS A 211 64.36 5.33 40.28
C LYS A 211 65.39 4.43 40.95
N THR A 212 65.34 3.12 40.73
CA THR A 212 66.38 2.20 41.23
C THR A 212 67.74 2.48 40.58
N ALA A 213 67.78 2.90 39.31
CA ALA A 213 69.01 3.34 38.65
C ALA A 213 69.56 4.68 39.21
N GLU A 214 68.72 5.60 39.69
CA GLU A 214 69.18 6.75 40.50
C GLU A 214 69.75 6.31 41.85
N ASP A 215 69.05 5.40 42.54
CA ASP A 215 69.46 4.92 43.85
C ASP A 215 70.78 4.14 43.80
N PHE A 216 71.00 3.30 42.78
CA PHE A 216 72.29 2.66 42.53
C PHE A 216 73.41 3.67 42.26
N ARG A 217 73.14 4.76 41.52
CA ARG A 217 74.12 5.84 41.29
C ARG A 217 74.49 6.55 42.60
N ARG A 218 73.51 6.83 43.46
CA ARG A 218 73.74 7.42 44.80
C ARG A 218 74.56 6.48 45.69
N VAL A 219 74.13 5.22 45.85
CA VAL A 219 74.83 4.24 46.69
C VAL A 219 76.26 3.97 46.17
N HIS A 220 76.49 4.04 44.86
CA HIS A 220 77.85 3.96 44.32
C HIS A 220 78.70 5.17 44.72
N GLN A 221 78.17 6.41 44.68
CA GLN A 221 78.87 7.60 45.15
C GLN A 221 79.19 7.54 46.65
N GLU A 222 78.21 7.14 47.47
CA GLU A 222 78.39 6.92 48.92
C GLU A 222 79.50 5.88 49.19
N ARG A 223 79.51 4.76 48.45
CA ARG A 223 80.55 3.74 48.54
C ARG A 223 81.93 4.26 48.17
N GLN A 224 82.06 5.09 47.13
CA GLN A 224 83.35 5.67 46.74
C GLN A 224 83.88 6.65 47.80
N GLU A 225 83.00 7.44 48.41
CA GLU A 225 83.37 8.33 49.53
C GLU A 225 83.82 7.54 50.77
N VAL A 226 83.14 6.44 51.11
CA VAL A 226 83.58 5.54 52.20
C VAL A 226 84.93 4.89 51.90
N ILE A 227 85.20 4.49 50.66
CA ILE A 227 86.52 3.99 50.24
C ILE A 227 87.59 5.08 50.42
N ARG A 228 87.34 6.31 49.95
CA ARG A 228 88.26 7.44 50.10
C ARG A 228 88.56 7.77 51.58
N GLN A 229 87.56 7.65 52.46
CA GLN A 229 87.74 7.80 53.91
C GLN A 229 88.60 6.68 54.51
N TRP A 230 88.40 5.43 54.06
CA TRP A 230 89.19 4.27 54.50
C TRP A 230 90.64 4.32 54.01
N GLU A 231 90.89 4.74 52.77
CA GLU A 231 92.23 5.00 52.22
C GLU A 231 92.98 6.05 53.04
N ASN A 232 92.31 7.16 53.38
CA ASN A 232 92.89 8.19 54.26
C ASN A 232 93.20 7.61 55.66
N ALA A 233 92.30 6.82 56.24
CA ALA A 233 92.54 6.17 57.54
C ALA A 233 93.78 5.25 57.50
N ILE A 234 93.98 4.48 56.42
CA ILE A 234 95.20 3.68 56.21
C ILE A 234 96.45 4.56 56.10
N GLN A 235 96.39 5.68 55.36
CA GLN A 235 97.52 6.61 55.27
C GLN A 235 97.86 7.26 56.63
N GLN A 236 96.88 7.53 57.50
CA GLN A 236 97.13 7.99 58.87
C GLN A 236 97.72 6.87 59.74
N MET A 237 97.28 5.62 59.57
CA MET A 237 97.82 4.46 60.28
C MET A 237 99.29 4.22 59.91
N GLN A 238 99.63 4.19 58.61
CA GLN A 238 101.02 4.06 58.15
C GLN A 238 101.94 5.17 58.69
N LYS A 239 101.44 6.41 58.84
CA LYS A 239 102.18 7.50 59.48
C LYS A 239 102.35 7.30 60.99
N ARG A 240 101.37 6.71 61.68
CA ARG A 240 101.49 6.33 63.10
C ARG A 240 102.51 5.20 63.27
N ASP A 241 102.50 4.21 62.40
CA ASP A 241 103.45 3.09 62.44
C ASP A 241 104.89 3.58 62.26
N GLN A 242 105.14 4.44 61.26
CA GLN A 242 106.44 5.11 61.07
C GLN A 242 106.90 5.94 62.28
N GLN A 243 105.96 6.57 63.01
CA GLN A 243 106.25 7.28 64.27
C GLN A 243 106.57 6.32 65.41
N ILE A 244 105.90 5.16 65.49
CA ILE A 244 106.15 4.11 66.47
C ILE A 244 107.54 3.49 66.25
N ASP A 245 107.91 3.20 64.99
CA ASP A 245 109.25 2.69 64.64
C ASP A 245 110.35 3.68 65.03
N HIS A 246 110.15 4.98 64.76
CA HIS A 246 111.09 6.03 65.18
C HIS A 246 111.23 6.11 66.71
N CYS A 247 110.12 6.04 67.45
CA CYS A 247 110.14 5.95 68.91
C CYS A 247 110.81 4.66 69.43
N ALA A 248 110.66 3.53 68.74
CA ALA A 248 111.29 2.27 69.10
C ALA A 248 112.82 2.33 68.95
N LEU A 249 113.33 3.02 67.93
CA LEU A 249 114.77 3.29 67.75
C LEU A 249 115.33 4.15 68.91
N LEU A 250 114.66 5.25 69.26
CA LEU A 250 115.06 6.10 70.41
C LEU A 250 115.07 5.31 71.73
N ILE A 251 114.09 4.42 71.94
CA ILE A 251 114.05 3.53 73.11
C ILE A 251 115.21 2.52 73.10
N ALA A 252 115.68 2.08 71.92
CA ALA A 252 116.84 1.19 71.81
C ALA A 252 118.15 1.90 72.17
N GLU A 253 118.34 3.15 71.72
CA GLU A 253 119.50 3.98 72.10
C GLU A 253 119.55 4.21 73.62
N ILE A 254 118.44 4.65 74.22
CA ILE A 254 118.34 4.87 75.68
C ILE A 254 118.63 3.58 76.46
N LYS A 255 118.14 2.42 76.00
CA LYS A 255 118.46 1.11 76.61
C LYS A 255 119.94 0.75 76.47
N GLN A 256 120.62 1.18 75.42
CA GLN A 256 122.06 1.00 75.26
C GLN A 256 122.85 1.90 76.24
N GLU A 257 122.40 3.12 76.50
CA GLU A 257 122.99 4.00 77.52
C GLU A 257 122.82 3.45 78.94
N ILE A 258 121.63 2.96 79.29
CA ILE A 258 121.36 2.36 80.61
C ILE A 258 122.33 1.21 80.87
N ARG A 259 122.53 0.29 79.91
CA ARG A 259 123.49 -0.82 80.03
C ARG A 259 124.93 -0.36 80.26
N LYS A 260 125.36 0.75 79.63
CA LYS A 260 126.69 1.36 79.87
C LYS A 260 126.82 1.86 81.31
N LYS A 261 125.75 2.47 81.88
CA LYS A 261 125.73 2.93 83.28
C LYS A 261 125.67 1.76 84.29
N GLU A 262 124.93 0.70 83.97
CA GLU A 262 124.84 -0.51 84.80
C GLU A 262 126.18 -1.24 84.96
N MET A 263 127.01 -1.30 83.90
CA MET A 263 128.38 -1.84 84.01
C MET A 263 129.21 -1.08 85.05
N VAL A 264 129.24 0.25 84.96
CA VAL A 264 130.01 1.10 85.90
C VAL A 264 129.51 0.92 87.35
N LEU A 265 128.20 0.75 87.56
CA LEU A 265 127.65 0.44 88.89
C LEU A 265 128.09 -0.94 89.42
N LYS A 266 128.18 -1.96 88.56
CA LYS A 266 128.68 -3.30 88.93
C LYS A 266 130.17 -3.27 89.29
N GLU A 267 130.98 -2.51 88.57
CA GLU A 267 132.40 -2.31 88.89
C GLU A 267 132.58 -1.63 90.27
N LYS A 268 131.79 -0.58 90.57
CA LYS A 268 131.87 0.11 91.86
C LYS A 268 131.33 -0.71 93.04
N THR A 269 130.32 -1.54 92.84
CA THR A 269 129.82 -2.43 93.90
C THR A 269 130.76 -3.61 94.18
N ALA A 270 131.37 -4.19 93.15
CA ALA A 270 132.38 -5.26 93.33
C ALA A 270 133.60 -4.77 94.14
N PHE A 271 134.10 -3.56 93.85
CA PHE A 271 135.19 -2.93 94.61
C PHE A 271 134.84 -2.80 96.11
N LEU A 272 133.62 -2.36 96.43
CA LEU A 272 133.16 -2.13 97.80
C LEU A 272 133.05 -3.43 98.61
N VAL A 273 132.63 -4.53 97.98
CA VAL A 273 132.55 -5.86 98.63
C VAL A 273 133.94 -6.41 98.97
N ASN A 274 134.94 -6.16 98.12
CA ASN A 274 136.30 -6.66 98.33
C ASN A 274 136.97 -6.03 99.57
N GLU A 275 136.82 -4.71 99.75
CA GLU A 275 137.32 -4.02 100.95
C GLU A 275 136.60 -4.47 102.24
N ALA A 276 135.30 -4.75 102.17
CA ALA A 276 134.54 -5.25 103.31
C ALA A 276 135.00 -6.65 103.77
N LEU A 277 135.37 -7.53 102.83
CA LEU A 277 135.90 -8.87 103.15
C LEU A 277 137.28 -8.81 103.82
N ASN A 278 138.18 -7.94 103.35
CA ASN A 278 139.50 -7.73 103.97
C ASN A 278 139.39 -7.41 105.47
N ASN A 279 138.52 -6.46 105.86
CA ASN A 279 138.33 -6.08 107.26
C ASN A 279 137.83 -7.25 108.12
N MET A 280 136.91 -8.06 107.60
CA MET A 280 136.37 -9.22 108.34
C MET A 280 137.41 -10.33 108.58
N GLU A 281 138.46 -10.45 107.77
CA GLU A 281 139.57 -11.36 108.05
C GLU A 281 140.48 -10.88 109.20
N TYR A 282 140.67 -9.57 109.35
CA TYR A 282 141.50 -9.03 110.43
C TYR A 282 140.84 -9.21 111.80
N GLU A 283 139.54 -8.95 111.93
CA GLU A 283 138.81 -9.21 113.18
C GLU A 283 138.84 -10.69 113.58
N LYS A 284 138.64 -11.61 112.63
CA LYS A 284 138.69 -13.05 112.89
C LYS A 284 140.02 -13.51 113.50
N LYS A 285 141.15 -12.95 113.06
CA LYS A 285 142.50 -13.28 113.58
C LYS A 285 142.69 -12.82 115.03
N ILE A 286 142.11 -11.69 115.42
CA ILE A 286 142.10 -11.20 116.80
C ILE A 286 141.24 -12.14 117.66
N SER A 287 140.00 -12.41 117.24
CA SER A 287 139.05 -13.25 118.00
C SER A 287 139.49 -14.72 118.17
N SER A 288 140.44 -15.23 117.36
CA SER A 288 141.04 -16.55 117.60
C SER A 288 142.03 -16.55 118.78
N ALA A 289 142.88 -15.53 118.89
CA ALA A 289 143.92 -15.46 119.93
C ALA A 289 143.33 -15.36 121.35
N GLU A 290 142.22 -14.64 121.50
CA GLU A 290 141.50 -14.50 122.78
C GLU A 290 140.80 -15.80 123.21
N ARG A 291 140.46 -16.67 122.26
CA ARG A 291 139.77 -17.94 122.52
C ARG A 291 140.69 -19.06 123.02
N GLU A 292 141.95 -19.11 122.57
CA GLU A 292 142.94 -20.03 123.15
C GLU A 292 143.24 -19.71 124.62
N ALA A 293 143.37 -18.42 124.95
CA ALA A 293 143.61 -17.94 126.32
C ALA A 293 142.46 -18.19 127.30
N THR A 294 141.23 -18.39 126.80
CA THR A 294 140.04 -18.70 127.61
C THR A 294 139.75 -20.21 127.67
N SER A 295 139.96 -20.96 126.58
CA SER A 295 139.80 -22.42 126.55
C SER A 295 140.63 -23.14 127.61
N LEU A 296 141.91 -22.76 127.77
CA LEU A 296 142.82 -23.31 128.78
C LEU A 296 142.39 -23.07 130.24
N ARG A 297 141.39 -22.22 130.50
CA ARG A 297 140.82 -22.02 131.85
C ARG A 297 139.56 -22.84 132.11
N HIS A 298 138.81 -23.19 131.06
CA HIS A 298 137.46 -23.75 131.22
C HIS A 298 137.45 -25.29 131.26
N GLU A 299 138.41 -25.94 130.59
CA GLU A 299 138.60 -27.40 130.60
C GLU A 299 138.73 -27.97 132.03
N TYR A 300 139.27 -27.17 132.96
CA TYR A 300 139.41 -27.50 134.38
C TYR A 300 138.07 -27.60 135.14
N GLN A 301 136.99 -26.99 134.63
CA GLN A 301 135.69 -26.91 135.33
C GLN A 301 134.65 -27.92 134.84
N THR A 302 134.66 -28.32 133.57
CA THR A 302 133.48 -28.96 132.96
C THR A 302 133.27 -30.41 133.39
N GLN A 303 134.34 -31.13 133.76
CA GLN A 303 134.31 -32.56 134.13
C GLN A 303 133.50 -32.86 135.41
N ASP A 304 133.19 -31.85 136.22
CA ASP A 304 132.47 -32.01 137.51
C ASP A 304 130.96 -32.28 137.36
N THR A 305 130.36 -31.86 136.23
CA THR A 305 128.89 -31.63 136.16
C THR A 305 128.06 -32.74 135.50
N TYR A 306 128.65 -33.65 134.73
CA TYR A 306 127.93 -34.56 133.80
C TYR A 306 127.13 -35.71 134.47
N ARG A 307 126.96 -35.69 135.79
CA ARG A 307 126.55 -36.85 136.61
C ARG A 307 125.02 -36.98 136.84
N VAL A 308 124.19 -36.01 136.45
CA VAL A 308 122.95 -35.73 137.21
C VAL A 308 121.61 -36.05 136.51
N GLN A 309 121.40 -35.74 135.22
CA GLN A 309 120.04 -35.51 134.68
C GLN A 309 119.48 -36.61 133.74
N LEU A 310 119.78 -37.87 134.02
CA LEU A 310 119.31 -39.03 133.24
C LEU A 310 118.02 -39.60 133.86
N GLN A 311 116.86 -38.94 133.70
CA GLN A 311 115.63 -39.41 134.37
C GLN A 311 114.28 -39.20 133.65
N ASP A 312 113.91 -38.00 133.21
CA ASP A 312 112.49 -37.68 132.90
C ASP A 312 112.02 -38.08 131.49
N GLU A 313 111.88 -39.40 131.32
CA GLU A 313 111.30 -40.12 130.20
C GLU A 313 109.75 -40.03 130.18
N VAL A 314 109.10 -40.31 129.03
CA VAL A 314 107.69 -40.80 128.91
C VAL A 314 106.57 -39.77 129.27
N ARG A 315 105.46 -39.55 128.52
CA ARG A 315 104.34 -40.51 128.34
C ARG A 315 103.24 -40.11 127.31
N VAL A 316 103.41 -40.47 126.03
CA VAL A 316 102.42 -41.11 125.09
C VAL A 316 100.97 -40.56 124.87
N THR A 317 100.48 -40.71 123.62
CA THR A 317 99.09 -41.08 123.14
C THR A 317 98.11 -40.07 122.48
N LYS A 318 97.37 -40.61 121.49
CA LYS A 318 96.05 -40.21 120.89
C LYS A 318 96.05 -39.08 119.82
N HIS A 319 95.34 -39.18 118.68
CA HIS A 319 94.45 -40.26 118.15
C HIS A 319 94.30 -40.20 116.59
N VAL A 320 94.32 -41.38 115.91
CA VAL A 320 93.48 -41.85 114.75
C VAL A 320 93.06 -40.80 113.67
N TYR A 321 93.34 -40.87 112.34
CA TYR A 321 93.80 -41.88 111.34
C TYR A 321 92.74 -42.84 110.70
N MET A 322 92.79 -43.02 109.36
CA MET A 322 91.97 -43.88 108.45
C MET A 322 90.49 -43.48 108.16
N LEU A 323 89.84 -43.86 107.01
CA LEU A 323 90.28 -44.17 105.62
C LEU A 323 89.05 -44.17 104.64
N CYS A 324 89.26 -44.42 103.34
CA CYS A 324 88.34 -44.30 102.19
C CYS A 324 87.60 -45.59 101.72
N THR A 325 86.56 -45.39 100.87
CA THR A 325 86.11 -46.20 99.67
C THR A 325 85.47 -47.61 99.79
N LEU A 326 84.49 -47.95 98.91
CA LEU A 326 84.61 -48.85 97.71
C LEU A 326 83.31 -49.67 97.30
N ASN A 327 83.07 -49.89 95.98
CA ASN A 327 82.26 -50.96 95.28
C ASN A 327 80.71 -51.14 95.47
N LEU A 328 79.95 -52.02 94.73
CA LEU A 328 79.81 -52.33 93.26
C LEU A 328 78.65 -53.38 92.96
N ILE A 329 78.21 -53.53 91.68
CA ILE A 329 77.54 -54.70 90.98
C ILE A 329 75.98 -54.81 90.82
N ASN A 330 75.59 -55.11 89.55
CA ASN A 330 74.39 -55.69 88.87
C ASN A 330 73.21 -56.38 89.63
N TYR A 331 71.97 -56.32 89.07
CA TYR A 331 71.37 -57.36 88.17
C TYR A 331 69.98 -56.97 87.57
N VAL A 332 69.47 -57.79 86.63
CA VAL A 332 68.29 -57.67 85.74
C VAL A 332 66.96 -58.09 86.40
N ILE A 333 65.79 -57.57 85.94
CA ILE A 333 64.51 -58.34 85.71
C ILE A 333 63.35 -57.51 85.08
N SER A 334 62.51 -58.19 84.26
CA SER A 334 61.14 -57.83 83.82
C SER A 334 60.89 -56.40 83.28
N PHE A 335 60.99 -56.12 81.98
CA PHE A 335 60.09 -56.60 80.90
C PHE A 335 58.58 -56.49 81.23
N ARG A 336 57.99 -55.29 81.11
CA ARG A 336 56.53 -55.10 81.09
C ARG A 336 56.15 -53.79 80.37
N LEU A 337 55.05 -53.81 79.60
CA LEU A 337 54.33 -52.64 79.06
C LEU A 337 55.07 -51.74 78.04
N SER A 338 55.50 -52.31 76.91
CA SER A 338 55.60 -51.55 75.64
C SER A 338 54.21 -51.45 74.98
N PHE A 339 53.32 -50.63 75.54
CA PHE A 339 51.96 -50.44 75.00
C PHE A 339 51.95 -49.37 73.91
N LEU A 340 52.09 -49.80 72.65
CA LEU A 340 52.07 -48.94 71.47
C LEU A 340 51.29 -49.61 70.33
N ASN A 341 50.61 -48.79 69.52
CA ASN A 341 49.94 -49.15 68.28
C ASN A 341 48.79 -50.14 68.42
N GLU A 342 47.80 -49.67 69.18
CA GLU A 342 46.41 -49.57 68.74
C GLU A 342 46.13 -49.99 67.27
N LYS A 343 45.18 -50.91 67.15
CA LYS A 343 44.80 -51.68 65.97
C LYS A 343 44.20 -50.86 64.81
N ASN A 344 44.22 -51.51 63.65
CA ASN A 344 43.28 -51.37 62.52
C ASN A 344 43.38 -50.07 61.69
N ALA A 345 43.18 -50.07 60.37
CA ALA A 345 42.59 -51.13 59.52
C ALA A 345 43.22 -51.18 58.11
N SER A 346 43.32 -52.37 57.54
CA SER A 346 43.07 -52.59 56.10
C SER A 346 42.70 -54.05 55.83
N LEU A 347 41.82 -54.26 54.84
CA LEU A 347 41.57 -55.47 54.05
C LEU A 347 41.50 -56.82 54.81
N SER A 348 40.31 -57.43 54.96
CA SER A 348 39.59 -58.13 53.88
C SER A 348 40.47 -59.08 53.06
N ASN A 349 40.23 -60.39 53.19
CA ASN A 349 39.79 -61.24 52.06
C ASN A 349 39.76 -62.74 52.42
N LYS A 350 38.56 -63.34 52.46
CA LYS A 350 38.11 -64.49 51.65
C LYS A 350 36.76 -65.01 52.21
N LEU A 351 35.67 -65.36 51.49
CA LEU A 351 35.34 -65.66 50.08
C LEU A 351 34.86 -67.12 49.92
N LYS A 352 33.54 -67.31 49.72
CA LYS A 352 32.84 -68.38 48.94
C LYS A 352 33.04 -69.86 49.37
N LEU A 353 32.20 -70.86 49.02
CA LEU A 353 30.79 -71.01 48.57
C LEU A 353 30.55 -72.54 48.31
N VAL A 354 29.30 -73.06 48.39
CA VAL A 354 28.81 -74.32 47.72
C VAL A 354 29.30 -75.68 48.31
N THR A 355 28.57 -76.82 48.41
CA THR A 355 27.12 -77.23 48.44
C THR A 355 27.02 -78.67 49.10
N GLU A 356 26.13 -79.68 48.91
CA GLU A 356 25.06 -80.09 47.94
C GLU A 356 24.01 -81.10 48.54
N GLU A 357 23.46 -82.06 47.77
CA GLU A 357 22.17 -82.79 47.94
C GLU A 357 22.19 -84.32 48.28
N THR A 358 20.98 -84.91 48.39
CA THR A 358 20.49 -86.29 48.01
C THR A 358 19.91 -87.24 49.09
N LEU A 359 19.21 -88.31 48.67
CA LEU A 359 18.19 -89.13 49.40
C LEU A 359 18.21 -90.63 48.98
N SER A 360 17.76 -91.56 49.86
CA SER A 360 16.66 -92.55 49.60
C SER A 360 16.67 -93.88 50.43
N SER A 361 15.45 -94.28 50.86
CA SER A 361 14.84 -95.64 50.95
C SER A 361 15.33 -96.82 51.84
N GLU A 362 14.31 -97.44 52.47
CA GLU A 362 14.05 -98.89 52.72
C GLU A 362 14.56 -99.60 53.99
N ASP A 363 13.61 -100.16 54.79
CA ASP A 363 13.80 -101.40 55.58
C ASP A 363 12.44 -102.03 56.06
N LYS A 364 12.38 -103.33 56.40
CA LYS A 364 11.11 -104.07 56.65
C LYS A 364 11.20 -105.41 57.43
N ALA A 365 10.07 -105.73 58.10
CA ALA A 365 9.51 -107.06 58.42
C ALA A 365 10.09 -107.96 59.54
N LEU A 366 9.19 -108.51 60.38
CA LEU A 366 9.41 -109.55 61.41
C LEU A 366 8.07 -110.27 61.73
N ARG A 367 7.66 -111.30 60.96
CA ARG A 367 6.50 -112.20 61.26
C ARG A 367 6.58 -113.51 60.46
N MET A 368 6.51 -114.70 61.10
CA MET A 368 6.10 -115.97 60.41
C MET A 368 5.73 -117.17 61.32
N GLU A 369 6.32 -117.34 62.51
CA GLU A 369 6.64 -118.68 63.06
C GLU A 369 5.61 -119.40 63.98
N GLU A 370 4.36 -118.96 64.16
CA GLU A 370 3.51 -119.40 65.31
C GLU A 370 2.33 -120.39 65.05
N ILE A 371 2.02 -120.77 63.81
CA ILE A 371 0.65 -121.24 63.44
C ILE A 371 0.35 -122.77 63.63
N LEU A 372 1.35 -123.63 63.87
CA LEU A 372 1.33 -125.01 63.33
C LEU A 372 0.75 -126.17 64.21
N LYS A 373 -0.30 -125.99 65.03
CA LYS A 373 -0.68 -127.01 66.07
C LYS A 373 -2.15 -127.42 66.31
N GLU A 374 -3.12 -127.05 65.47
CA GLU A 374 -4.55 -127.03 65.91
C GLU A 374 -5.53 -128.10 65.33
N GLU A 375 -5.16 -128.86 64.30
CA GLU A 375 -6.12 -129.56 63.41
C GLU A 375 -6.76 -130.90 63.87
N GLU A 376 -6.04 -131.80 64.55
CA GLU A 376 -6.32 -133.26 64.46
C GLU A 376 -7.64 -133.81 65.08
N LYS A 377 -8.50 -132.97 65.69
CA LYS A 377 -9.58 -133.46 66.59
C LYS A 377 -10.96 -133.70 65.95
N GLY A 378 -11.24 -133.17 64.75
CA GLY A 378 -12.61 -132.93 64.28
C GLY A 378 -13.41 -134.08 63.62
N VAL A 379 -12.81 -135.24 63.35
CA VAL A 379 -13.36 -136.17 62.32
C VAL A 379 -14.64 -136.94 62.72
N LYS A 380 -14.80 -137.33 64.00
CA LYS A 380 -15.78 -138.38 64.39
C LYS A 380 -17.25 -137.93 64.52
N GLU A 381 -17.56 -136.65 64.42
CA GLU A 381 -18.91 -136.14 64.66
C GLU A 381 -19.84 -136.24 63.42
N LYS A 382 -19.27 -136.46 62.22
CA LYS A 382 -19.94 -136.17 60.95
C LYS A 382 -20.93 -137.21 60.42
N ASP A 383 -20.75 -138.49 60.69
CA ASP A 383 -21.64 -139.52 60.10
C ASP A 383 -23.09 -139.47 60.60
N LYS A 384 -23.34 -138.98 61.81
CA LYS A 384 -24.71 -138.88 62.37
C LYS A 384 -25.52 -137.72 61.78
N GLU A 385 -24.86 -136.67 61.30
CA GLU A 385 -25.52 -135.50 60.69
C GLU A 385 -26.21 -135.89 59.36
N ILE A 386 -25.61 -136.81 58.59
CA ILE A 386 -25.95 -137.10 57.19
C ILE A 386 -27.40 -137.60 56.99
N ASN A 387 -27.94 -138.43 57.88
CA ASN A 387 -29.27 -139.00 57.67
C ASN A 387 -30.41 -138.07 58.07
N GLN A 388 -30.23 -137.20 59.07
CA GLN A 388 -31.24 -136.20 59.44
C GLN A 388 -31.43 -135.14 58.33
N LEU A 389 -30.38 -134.85 57.57
CA LEU A 389 -30.43 -133.89 56.46
C LEU A 389 -31.34 -134.32 55.29
N LYS A 390 -31.58 -135.63 55.08
CA LYS A 390 -32.32 -136.14 53.91
C LYS A 390 -33.82 -135.85 53.96
N ASP A 391 -34.47 -136.05 55.11
CA ASP A 391 -35.91 -135.76 55.27
C ASP A 391 -36.20 -134.25 55.28
N VAL A 392 -35.24 -133.46 55.80
CA VAL A 392 -35.29 -131.99 55.75
C VAL A 392 -35.23 -131.50 54.29
N LEU A 393 -34.36 -132.10 53.45
CA LEU A 393 -34.20 -131.75 52.05
C LEU A 393 -35.51 -131.84 51.26
N PHE A 394 -36.29 -132.92 51.44
CA PHE A 394 -37.53 -133.13 50.69
C PHE A 394 -38.59 -132.07 51.01
N LYS A 395 -38.85 -131.81 52.30
CA LYS A 395 -39.81 -130.77 52.72
C LYS A 395 -39.40 -129.38 52.22
N LYS A 396 -38.11 -129.04 52.35
CA LYS A 396 -37.57 -127.75 51.86
C LYS A 396 -37.66 -127.60 50.35
N THR A 397 -37.55 -128.70 49.58
CA THR A 397 -37.72 -128.67 48.12
C THR A 397 -39.15 -128.32 47.71
N GLN A 398 -40.17 -128.80 48.44
CA GLN A 398 -41.57 -128.47 48.16
C GLN A 398 -41.92 -127.03 48.57
N GLU A 399 -41.46 -126.57 49.73
CA GLU A 399 -41.60 -125.18 50.18
C GLU A 399 -40.95 -124.20 49.18
N PHE A 400 -39.73 -124.50 48.73
CA PHE A 400 -38.98 -123.69 47.76
C PHE A 400 -39.74 -123.47 46.46
N LYS A 401 -40.42 -124.49 45.92
CA LYS A 401 -41.17 -124.36 44.67
C LYS A 401 -42.33 -123.37 44.79
N VAL A 402 -43.08 -123.41 45.89
CA VAL A 402 -44.20 -122.46 46.15
C VAL A 402 -43.70 -121.02 46.29
N GLN A 403 -42.56 -120.81 46.96
CA GLN A 403 -41.98 -119.47 47.06
C GLN A 403 -41.45 -118.97 45.70
N LYS A 404 -40.82 -119.84 44.90
CA LYS A 404 -40.31 -119.50 43.57
C LYS A 404 -41.41 -119.13 42.55
N ASP A 405 -42.62 -119.63 42.72
CA ASP A 405 -43.76 -119.21 41.89
C ASP A 405 -44.38 -117.88 42.37
N LYS A 406 -44.38 -117.59 43.67
CA LYS A 406 -44.73 -116.25 44.21
C LYS A 406 -43.72 -115.17 43.79
N GLU A 407 -42.42 -115.51 43.83
CA GLU A 407 -41.30 -114.67 43.40
C GLU A 407 -41.52 -114.12 41.98
N LYS A 408 -41.92 -114.97 41.03
CA LYS A 408 -42.21 -114.57 39.64
C LYS A 408 -43.34 -113.53 39.54
N CYS A 409 -44.43 -113.70 40.29
CA CYS A 409 -45.54 -112.74 40.29
C CYS A 409 -45.08 -111.37 40.79
N VAL A 410 -44.33 -111.34 41.90
CA VAL A 410 -43.78 -110.10 42.46
C VAL A 410 -42.76 -109.46 41.51
N ILE A 411 -41.94 -110.24 40.80
CA ILE A 411 -41.04 -109.72 39.76
C ILE A 411 -41.83 -109.03 38.63
N ALA A 412 -42.91 -109.63 38.14
CA ALA A 412 -43.74 -109.03 37.09
C ALA A 412 -44.42 -107.72 37.55
N GLU A 413 -44.92 -107.67 38.79
CA GLU A 413 -45.48 -106.45 39.39
C GLU A 413 -44.41 -105.34 39.55
N ILE A 414 -43.19 -105.71 39.96
CA ILE A 414 -42.04 -104.81 40.05
C ILE A 414 -41.64 -104.30 38.66
N GLU A 415 -41.67 -105.14 37.62
CA GLU A 415 -41.34 -104.73 36.24
C GLU A 415 -42.39 -103.78 35.65
N ALA A 416 -43.69 -104.06 35.86
CA ALA A 416 -44.78 -103.15 35.50
C ALA A 416 -44.65 -101.79 36.22
N SER A 417 -44.31 -101.82 37.52
CA SER A 417 -44.10 -100.62 38.35
C SER A 417 -42.83 -99.84 37.93
N ARG A 418 -41.77 -100.53 37.51
CA ARG A 418 -40.57 -99.90 36.93
C ARG A 418 -40.87 -99.26 35.57
N ALA A 419 -41.75 -99.85 34.76
CA ALA A 419 -42.17 -99.28 33.49
C ALA A 419 -43.01 -98.00 33.67
N SER A 420 -43.95 -98.00 34.62
CA SER A 420 -44.75 -96.79 34.94
C SER A 420 -43.89 -95.69 35.57
N LEU A 421 -42.94 -96.03 36.46
CA LEU A 421 -41.95 -95.08 36.99
C LEU A 421 -41.09 -94.45 35.88
N LYS A 422 -40.55 -95.24 34.95
CA LYS A 422 -39.79 -94.72 33.81
C LYS A 422 -40.61 -93.76 32.95
N LYS A 423 -41.90 -94.06 32.72
CA LYS A 423 -42.82 -93.17 32.00
C LYS A 423 -43.01 -91.85 32.74
N LEU A 424 -43.30 -91.90 34.05
CA LEU A 424 -43.48 -90.70 34.88
C LEU A 424 -42.19 -89.86 34.97
N GLN A 425 -41.03 -90.50 35.12
CA GLN A 425 -39.72 -89.83 35.07
C GLN A 425 -39.50 -89.12 33.72
N SER A 426 -39.83 -89.75 32.59
CA SER A 426 -39.69 -89.11 31.26
C SER A 426 -40.61 -87.88 31.09
N GLN A 427 -41.81 -87.93 31.68
CA GLN A 427 -42.74 -86.79 31.68
C GLN A 427 -42.24 -85.66 32.61
N LEU A 428 -41.70 -86.00 33.78
CA LEU A 428 -41.13 -85.05 34.73
C LEU A 428 -39.87 -84.38 34.17
N HIS A 429 -38.99 -85.12 33.49
CA HIS A 429 -37.84 -84.53 32.80
C HIS A 429 -38.26 -83.56 31.69
N ARG A 430 -39.31 -83.87 30.93
CA ARG A 430 -39.84 -82.95 29.92
C ARG A 430 -40.41 -81.69 30.56
N LEU A 431 -41.26 -81.82 31.58
CA LEU A 431 -41.85 -80.67 32.29
C LEU A 431 -40.77 -79.78 32.95
N ASN A 432 -39.69 -80.37 33.47
CA ASN A 432 -38.55 -79.61 33.99
C ASN A 432 -37.81 -78.84 32.88
N ALA A 433 -37.64 -79.42 31.69
CA ALA A 433 -37.07 -78.72 30.54
C ALA A 433 -37.98 -77.59 30.04
N ASP A 434 -39.30 -77.84 29.97
CA ASP A 434 -40.30 -76.83 29.62
C ASP A 434 -40.31 -75.66 30.64
N ALA A 435 -40.13 -75.96 31.94
CA ALA A 435 -40.03 -74.95 32.99
C ALA A 435 -38.73 -74.13 32.93
N LEU A 436 -37.58 -74.74 32.61
CA LEU A 436 -36.32 -74.03 32.38
C LEU A 436 -36.42 -73.09 31.18
N ASN A 437 -36.99 -73.56 30.07
CA ASN A 437 -37.26 -72.73 28.89
C ASN A 437 -38.16 -71.53 29.23
N GLN A 438 -39.17 -71.71 30.09
CA GLN A 438 -40.02 -70.61 30.57
C GLN A 438 -39.25 -69.61 31.45
N GLN A 439 -38.35 -70.07 32.33
CA GLN A 439 -37.48 -69.19 33.11
C GLN A 439 -36.55 -68.37 32.20
N GLU A 440 -35.94 -68.96 31.18
CA GLU A 440 -35.13 -68.23 30.20
C GLU A 440 -35.95 -67.17 29.45
N ILE A 441 -37.18 -67.48 29.04
CA ILE A 441 -38.08 -66.51 28.39
C ILE A 441 -38.40 -65.34 29.32
N ILE A 442 -38.69 -65.62 30.60
CA ILE A 442 -38.95 -64.58 31.62
C ILE A 442 -37.73 -63.68 31.83
N TYR A 443 -36.53 -64.26 32.03
CA TYR A 443 -35.30 -63.47 32.20
C TYR A 443 -34.98 -62.59 30.99
N ASN A 444 -35.21 -63.08 29.77
CA ASN A 444 -35.04 -62.29 28.55
C ASN A 444 -36.06 -61.14 28.44
N GLN A 445 -37.31 -61.37 28.87
CA GLN A 445 -38.34 -60.32 28.92
C GLN A 445 -38.04 -59.27 30.00
N ASP A 446 -37.65 -59.69 31.20
CA ASP A 446 -37.24 -58.76 32.28
C ASP A 446 -36.04 -57.90 31.89
N PHE A 447 -35.04 -58.49 31.21
CA PHE A 447 -33.91 -57.72 30.69
C PHE A 447 -34.34 -56.68 29.64
N TYR A 448 -35.24 -57.05 28.73
CA TYR A 448 -35.79 -56.11 27.75
C TYR A 448 -36.61 -55.01 28.41
N ILE A 449 -37.45 -55.34 29.41
CA ILE A 449 -38.20 -54.37 30.21
C ILE A 449 -37.26 -53.39 30.90
N GLN A 450 -36.19 -53.85 31.55
CA GLN A 450 -35.18 -52.97 32.15
C GLN A 450 -34.48 -52.07 31.12
N GLN A 451 -34.19 -52.57 29.92
CA GLN A 451 -33.59 -51.77 28.85
C GLN A 451 -34.56 -50.67 28.35
N VAL A 452 -35.84 -51.00 28.21
CA VAL A 452 -36.90 -50.04 27.83
C VAL A 452 -37.12 -49.03 28.94
N GLN A 453 -37.19 -49.43 30.21
CA GLN A 453 -37.32 -48.54 31.38
C GLN A 453 -36.15 -47.54 31.46
N ARG A 454 -34.90 -48.00 31.34
CA ARG A 454 -33.72 -47.11 31.32
C ARG A 454 -33.72 -46.15 30.12
N ARG A 455 -34.35 -46.52 29.01
CA ARG A 455 -34.58 -45.63 27.87
C ARG A 455 -35.72 -44.65 28.11
N LEU A 456 -36.77 -45.05 28.84
CA LEU A 456 -37.90 -44.22 29.22
C LEU A 456 -37.46 -43.10 30.16
N SER A 457 -36.81 -43.42 31.30
CA SER A 457 -36.30 -42.43 32.25
C SER A 457 -35.40 -41.37 31.58
N ARG A 458 -34.54 -41.79 30.65
CA ARG A 458 -33.69 -40.88 29.84
C ARG A 458 -34.47 -39.97 28.90
N LEU A 459 -35.63 -40.39 28.41
CA LEU A 459 -36.54 -39.58 27.57
C LEU A 459 -37.45 -38.69 28.42
N GLU A 460 -37.81 -39.12 29.63
CA GLU A 460 -38.61 -38.36 30.61
C GLU A 460 -37.79 -37.30 31.35
N GLY A 461 -36.46 -37.31 31.20
CA GLY A 461 -35.55 -36.27 31.70
C GLY A 461 -34.80 -36.64 32.98
N GLU A 462 -34.95 -37.86 33.48
CA GLU A 462 -34.12 -38.43 34.56
C GLU A 462 -32.74 -38.83 34.02
N LEU A 463 -31.90 -37.80 33.82
CA LEU A 463 -30.46 -37.96 33.63
C LEU A 463 -29.79 -38.37 34.95
N ASN A 464 -28.59 -38.95 34.86
CA ASN A 464 -27.73 -39.09 36.04
C ASN A 464 -27.52 -37.72 36.70
N THR A 465 -27.46 -37.68 38.03
CA THR A 465 -27.25 -36.45 38.82
C THR A 465 -26.06 -35.64 38.31
N ASP A 466 -25.00 -36.34 37.93
CA ASP A 466 -23.71 -35.79 37.56
C ASP A 466 -23.75 -35.21 36.13
N GLU A 467 -24.44 -35.90 35.21
CA GLU A 467 -24.73 -35.39 33.85
C GLU A 467 -25.59 -34.12 33.91
N LYS A 468 -26.59 -34.10 34.79
CA LYS A 468 -27.42 -32.92 35.05
C LYS A 468 -26.60 -31.75 35.60
N GLN A 469 -25.74 -31.98 36.60
CA GLN A 469 -24.86 -30.94 37.15
C GLN A 469 -23.88 -30.39 36.11
N VAL A 470 -23.30 -31.25 35.26
CA VAL A 470 -22.41 -30.82 34.17
C VAL A 470 -23.15 -29.97 33.14
N LEU A 471 -24.39 -30.33 32.77
CA LEU A 471 -25.22 -29.54 31.86
C LEU A 471 -25.68 -28.22 32.48
N GLU A 472 -26.07 -28.20 33.76
CA GLU A 472 -26.44 -26.98 34.47
C GLU A 472 -25.24 -26.02 34.62
N ALA A 473 -24.05 -26.55 34.92
CA ALA A 473 -22.81 -25.79 34.93
C ALA A 473 -22.47 -25.22 33.54
N LYS A 474 -22.63 -26.01 32.47
CA LYS A 474 -22.41 -25.54 31.10
C LYS A 474 -23.43 -24.46 30.69
N VAL A 475 -24.70 -24.58 31.12
CA VAL A 475 -25.73 -23.55 30.92
C VAL A 475 -25.40 -22.27 31.70
N ALA A 476 -24.86 -22.37 32.92
CA ALA A 476 -24.41 -21.21 33.69
C ALA A 476 -23.21 -20.51 33.04
N GLU A 477 -22.22 -21.27 32.57
CA GLU A 477 -21.07 -20.76 31.81
C GLU A 477 -21.53 -20.07 30.51
N LEU A 478 -22.41 -20.71 29.72
CA LEU A 478 -22.95 -20.13 28.49
C LEU A 478 -23.74 -18.84 28.77
N LYS A 479 -24.56 -18.80 29.82
CA LYS A 479 -25.24 -17.56 30.26
C LYS A 479 -24.25 -16.46 30.65
N LYS A 480 -23.18 -16.79 31.39
CA LYS A 480 -22.12 -15.83 31.74
C LYS A 480 -21.43 -15.26 30.50
N THR A 481 -21.04 -16.12 29.56
CA THR A 481 -20.43 -15.66 28.29
C THR A 481 -21.41 -14.83 27.45
N LEU A 482 -22.72 -15.12 27.48
CA LEU A 482 -23.73 -14.33 26.77
C LEU A 482 -23.84 -12.90 27.32
N GLU A 483 -23.84 -12.71 28.65
CA GLU A 483 -23.85 -11.37 29.24
C GLU A 483 -22.51 -10.62 29.05
N GLU A 484 -21.37 -11.33 29.06
CA GLU A 484 -20.07 -10.77 28.66
C GLU A 484 -20.05 -10.32 27.18
N LYS A 485 -20.72 -11.04 26.28
CA LYS A 485 -20.85 -10.65 24.87
C LYS A 485 -21.87 -9.52 24.66
N LYS A 486 -22.96 -9.46 25.41
CA LYS A 486 -23.89 -8.32 25.41
C LYS A 486 -23.22 -7.03 25.91
N THR A 487 -22.55 -7.09 27.06
CA THR A 487 -21.87 -5.91 27.63
C THR A 487 -20.76 -5.39 26.72
N THR A 488 -19.96 -6.27 26.11
CA THR A 488 -18.98 -5.85 25.09
C THR A 488 -19.63 -5.32 23.81
N TYR A 489 -20.76 -5.89 23.36
CA TYR A 489 -21.54 -5.35 22.24
C TYR A 489 -22.07 -3.93 22.53
N ASP A 490 -22.64 -3.67 23.71
CA ASP A 490 -23.18 -2.33 24.03
C ASP A 490 -22.05 -1.29 24.19
N VAL A 491 -20.89 -1.66 24.74
CA VAL A 491 -19.70 -0.79 24.74
C VAL A 491 -19.25 -0.46 23.32
N LEU A 492 -19.12 -1.46 22.44
CA LEU A 492 -18.79 -1.25 21.03
C LEU A 492 -19.84 -0.39 20.32
N ARG A 493 -21.14 -0.60 20.61
CA ARG A 493 -22.25 0.17 20.04
C ARG A 493 -22.21 1.65 20.46
N VAL A 494 -21.81 1.95 21.69
CA VAL A 494 -21.57 3.32 22.15
C VAL A 494 -20.33 3.92 21.48
N GLN A 495 -19.24 3.16 21.33
CA GLN A 495 -18.04 3.60 20.62
C GLN A 495 -18.32 3.89 19.13
N CYS A 496 -19.06 3.03 18.43
CA CYS A 496 -19.48 3.26 17.04
C CYS A 496 -20.33 4.52 16.89
N LYS A 497 -21.27 4.78 17.81
CA LYS A 497 -22.04 6.05 17.84
C LYS A 497 -21.16 7.26 18.07
N LYS A 498 -20.15 7.16 18.95
CA LYS A 498 -19.18 8.25 19.16
C LYS A 498 -18.38 8.52 17.88
N LEU A 499 -17.79 7.48 17.28
CA LEU A 499 -17.03 7.59 16.03
C LEU A 499 -17.88 8.15 14.88
N GLN A 500 -19.16 7.79 14.79
CA GLN A 500 -20.09 8.35 13.80
C GLN A 500 -20.31 9.86 14.00
N ASN A 501 -20.43 10.32 15.25
CA ASN A 501 -20.50 11.74 15.58
C ASN A 501 -19.17 12.46 15.28
N ASP A 502 -18.04 11.88 15.68
CA ASP A 502 -16.70 12.43 15.48
C ASP A 502 -16.42 12.60 13.97
N VAL A 503 -16.77 11.61 13.14
CA VAL A 503 -16.72 11.69 11.66
C VAL A 503 -17.62 12.82 11.12
N HIS A 504 -18.82 13.02 11.68
CA HIS A 504 -19.73 14.10 11.27
C HIS A 504 -19.24 15.50 11.70
N PHE A 505 -18.47 15.62 12.79
CA PHE A 505 -17.77 16.86 13.14
C PHE A 505 -16.55 17.10 12.24
N LEU A 506 -15.72 16.08 12.02
CA LEU A 506 -14.56 16.16 11.13
C LEU A 506 -14.96 16.51 9.69
N LYS A 507 -16.06 15.91 9.18
CA LYS A 507 -16.57 16.26 7.85
C LYS A 507 -16.99 17.74 7.78
N ARG A 508 -17.77 18.26 8.72
CA ARG A 508 -18.16 19.69 8.72
C ARG A 508 -16.96 20.64 8.88
N ALA A 509 -15.92 20.22 9.60
CA ALA A 509 -14.67 20.99 9.68
C ALA A 509 -13.92 21.00 8.33
N MET A 510 -13.84 19.85 7.65
CA MET A 510 -13.27 19.70 6.31
C MET A 510 -14.05 20.47 5.24
N ASP A 511 -15.38 20.42 5.28
CA ASP A 511 -16.26 21.16 4.37
C ASP A 511 -16.00 22.68 4.52
N LYS A 512 -15.91 23.19 5.77
CA LYS A 512 -15.59 24.59 6.06
C LYS A 512 -14.18 25.01 5.63
N THR A 513 -13.15 24.17 5.80
CA THR A 513 -11.81 24.48 5.28
C THR A 513 -11.74 24.38 3.75
N GLY A 514 -12.60 23.57 3.12
CA GLY A 514 -12.85 23.58 1.68
C GLY A 514 -13.43 24.91 1.19
N GLU A 515 -14.45 25.44 1.88
CA GLU A 515 -14.99 26.78 1.60
C GLU A 515 -13.92 27.86 1.75
N GLU A 516 -13.19 27.89 2.87
CA GLU A 516 -12.11 28.85 3.14
C GLU A 516 -10.98 28.80 2.10
N THR A 517 -10.52 27.60 1.73
CA THR A 517 -9.47 27.44 0.69
C THR A 517 -9.97 27.82 -0.70
N SER A 518 -11.24 27.56 -1.04
CA SER A 518 -11.83 28.02 -2.30
C SER A 518 -11.94 29.55 -2.38
N GLY A 519 -12.30 30.21 -1.27
CA GLY A 519 -12.32 31.67 -1.17
C GLY A 519 -10.93 32.29 -1.29
N MET A 520 -9.92 31.70 -0.64
CA MET A 520 -8.53 32.13 -0.79
C MET A 520 -8.01 31.91 -2.22
N MET A 521 -8.38 30.81 -2.88
CA MET A 521 -8.02 30.56 -4.28
C MET A 521 -8.66 31.58 -5.24
N SER A 522 -9.93 31.94 -5.02
CA SER A 522 -10.57 33.04 -5.75
C SER A 522 -9.81 34.34 -5.54
N LYS A 523 -9.40 34.65 -4.30
CA LYS A 523 -8.68 35.88 -3.99
C LYS A 523 -7.28 35.93 -4.60
N ILE A 524 -6.60 34.79 -4.71
CA ILE A 524 -5.32 34.65 -5.44
C ILE A 524 -5.54 34.92 -6.93
N ASN A 525 -6.60 34.38 -7.53
CA ASN A 525 -6.93 34.64 -8.94
C ASN A 525 -7.24 36.12 -9.20
N ASP A 526 -8.00 36.79 -8.33
CA ASP A 526 -8.26 38.24 -8.43
C ASP A 526 -6.96 39.06 -8.41
N LEU A 527 -6.02 38.70 -7.52
CA LEU A 527 -4.74 39.37 -7.38
C LEU A 527 -3.82 39.11 -8.58
N ASN A 528 -3.83 37.91 -9.14
CA ASN A 528 -3.09 37.60 -10.37
C ASN A 528 -3.63 38.40 -11.56
N LEU A 529 -4.96 38.47 -11.74
CA LEU A 529 -5.59 39.28 -12.78
C LEU A 529 -5.31 40.78 -12.61
N PHE A 530 -5.24 41.27 -11.38
CA PHE A 530 -4.82 42.64 -11.08
C PHE A 530 -3.36 42.89 -11.46
N ASN A 531 -2.45 41.98 -11.07
CA ASN A 531 -1.03 42.06 -11.42
C ASN A 531 -0.80 42.03 -12.93
N ASP A 532 -1.40 41.07 -13.65
CA ASP A 532 -1.32 40.97 -15.12
C ASP A 532 -1.78 42.25 -15.81
N ARG A 533 -2.87 42.86 -15.30
CA ARG A 533 -3.38 44.13 -15.81
C ARG A 533 -2.40 45.28 -15.54
N SER A 534 -1.90 45.42 -14.31
CA SER A 534 -0.91 46.45 -13.97
C SER A 534 0.37 46.30 -14.79
N ASP A 535 0.78 45.07 -15.09
CA ASP A 535 1.97 44.78 -15.89
C ASP A 535 1.74 45.11 -17.39
N GLN A 536 0.53 44.93 -17.91
CA GLN A 536 0.13 45.44 -19.24
C GLN A 536 0.07 46.98 -19.30
N GLU A 537 -0.47 47.63 -18.27
CA GLU A 537 -0.53 49.09 -18.17
C GLU A 537 0.89 49.69 -18.05
N LEU A 538 1.80 49.04 -17.29
CA LEU A 538 3.22 49.37 -17.22
C LEU A 538 3.95 49.18 -18.56
N LYS A 539 3.64 48.11 -19.32
CA LYS A 539 4.19 47.89 -20.67
C LYS A 539 3.74 49.01 -21.64
N LYS A 540 2.46 49.41 -21.60
CA LYS A 540 1.94 50.56 -22.38
C LYS A 540 2.63 51.87 -22.00
N ALA A 541 2.76 52.17 -20.71
CA ALA A 541 3.45 53.37 -20.23
C ALA A 541 4.93 53.43 -20.64
N LYS A 542 5.63 52.27 -20.69
CA LYS A 542 7.00 52.16 -21.19
C LYS A 542 7.09 52.46 -22.70
N ALA A 543 6.14 51.95 -23.51
CA ALA A 543 6.08 52.23 -24.95
C ALA A 543 5.84 53.73 -25.22
N ILE A 544 4.83 54.33 -24.59
CA ILE A 544 4.51 55.76 -24.72
C ILE A 544 5.71 56.63 -24.30
N LYS A 545 6.44 56.24 -23.25
CA LYS A 545 7.70 56.93 -22.88
C LYS A 545 8.75 56.84 -23.98
N GLN A 546 8.91 55.69 -24.63
CA GLN A 546 9.88 55.50 -25.72
C GLN A 546 9.48 56.32 -26.96
N GLU A 547 8.19 56.38 -27.29
CA GLU A 547 7.63 57.20 -28.37
C GLU A 547 7.91 58.70 -28.12
N MET A 548 7.54 59.23 -26.96
CA MET A 548 7.84 60.63 -26.58
C MET A 548 9.35 60.93 -26.56
N MET A 549 10.21 59.96 -26.22
CA MET A 549 11.67 60.12 -26.30
C MET A 549 12.18 60.16 -27.75
N VAL A 550 11.50 59.53 -28.71
CA VAL A 550 11.83 59.68 -30.14
C VAL A 550 11.36 61.05 -30.65
N GLU A 551 10.15 61.49 -30.27
CA GLU A 551 9.61 62.81 -30.63
C GLU A 551 10.49 63.97 -30.10
N ASP A 552 10.91 63.93 -28.85
CA ASP A 552 11.85 64.89 -28.26
C ASP A 552 13.18 64.97 -29.01
N ASN A 553 13.73 63.83 -29.46
CA ASN A 553 14.95 63.81 -30.27
C ASN A 553 14.73 64.33 -31.70
N LEU A 554 13.57 64.07 -32.31
CA LEU A 554 13.20 64.63 -33.61
C LEU A 554 13.05 66.15 -33.53
N LEU A 555 12.36 66.67 -32.52
CA LEU A 555 12.20 68.11 -32.29
C LEU A 555 13.55 68.81 -32.04
N LYS A 556 14.50 68.14 -31.35
CA LYS A 556 15.88 68.65 -31.20
C LYS A 556 16.65 68.70 -32.52
N LEU A 557 16.48 67.71 -33.39
CA LEU A 557 17.08 67.72 -34.72
C LEU A 557 16.47 68.81 -35.62
N GLU A 558 15.16 69.04 -35.54
CA GLU A 558 14.50 70.14 -36.25
C GLU A 558 14.92 71.51 -35.71
N LEU A 559 15.03 71.68 -34.39
CA LEU A 559 15.51 72.89 -33.75
C LEU A 559 16.95 73.23 -34.19
N ASN A 560 17.85 72.25 -34.16
CA ASN A 560 19.23 72.43 -34.62
C ASN A 560 19.27 72.81 -36.11
N ARG A 561 18.49 72.13 -36.96
CA ARG A 561 18.37 72.45 -38.40
C ARG A 561 17.83 73.86 -38.64
N LEU A 562 16.86 74.31 -37.87
CA LEU A 562 16.31 75.67 -37.95
C LEU A 562 17.33 76.72 -37.47
N GLN A 563 18.11 76.40 -36.44
CA GLN A 563 19.23 77.23 -35.96
C GLN A 563 20.33 77.35 -37.02
N ASP A 564 20.74 76.26 -37.67
CA ASP A 564 21.70 76.28 -38.78
C ASP A 564 21.19 77.12 -39.95
N ILE A 565 19.91 76.99 -40.31
CA ILE A 565 19.26 77.81 -41.35
C ILE A 565 19.26 79.29 -40.95
N LEU A 566 19.00 79.62 -39.68
CA LEU A 566 19.00 80.98 -39.16
C LEU A 566 20.41 81.60 -39.21
N CYS A 567 21.45 80.86 -38.80
CA CYS A 567 22.85 81.28 -38.91
C CYS A 567 23.23 81.53 -40.38
N ASN A 568 22.95 80.58 -41.27
CA ASN A 568 23.17 80.71 -42.72
C ASN A 568 22.42 81.91 -43.34
N LYS A 569 21.25 82.28 -42.81
CA LYS A 569 20.48 83.46 -43.24
C LYS A 569 21.08 84.75 -42.69
N SER A 570 21.54 84.75 -41.44
CA SER A 570 22.23 85.89 -40.81
C SER A 570 23.52 86.26 -41.56
N GLU A 571 24.36 85.28 -41.89
CA GLU A 571 25.56 85.46 -42.72
C GLU A 571 25.23 86.02 -44.11
N LYS A 572 24.16 85.51 -44.75
CA LYS A 572 23.70 86.01 -46.05
C LYS A 572 23.16 87.45 -45.98
N VAL A 573 22.49 87.84 -44.88
CA VAL A 573 22.12 89.25 -44.66
C VAL A 573 23.38 90.11 -44.48
N LEU A 574 24.31 89.71 -43.61
CA LEU A 574 25.53 90.47 -43.31
C LEU A 574 26.43 90.67 -44.55
N THR A 575 26.56 89.65 -45.41
CA THR A 575 27.28 89.77 -46.69
C THR A 575 26.56 90.67 -47.70
N LEU A 576 25.23 90.60 -47.80
CA LEU A 576 24.44 91.52 -48.63
C LEU A 576 24.48 92.97 -48.13
N GLU A 577 24.51 93.19 -46.81
CA GLU A 577 24.68 94.53 -46.24
C GLU A 577 26.07 95.10 -46.52
N LYS A 578 27.13 94.27 -46.45
CA LYS A 578 28.48 94.65 -46.87
C LYS A 578 28.51 95.06 -48.35
N GLN A 579 27.97 94.23 -49.25
CA GLN A 579 27.89 94.55 -50.68
C GLN A 579 27.07 95.82 -50.96
N LYS A 580 25.98 96.04 -50.21
CA LYS A 580 25.14 97.25 -50.28
C LYS A 580 25.88 98.51 -49.83
N LEU A 581 26.80 98.41 -48.85
CA LEU A 581 27.67 99.51 -48.45
C LEU A 581 28.76 99.79 -49.50
N GLU A 582 29.38 98.75 -50.05
CA GLU A 582 30.36 98.84 -51.13
C GLU A 582 29.75 99.49 -52.40
N LEU A 583 28.57 99.05 -52.83
CA LEU A 583 27.83 99.66 -53.93
C LEU A 583 27.43 101.12 -53.66
N LYS A 584 26.98 101.44 -52.43
CA LYS A 584 26.69 102.84 -52.05
C LYS A 584 27.92 103.74 -52.17
N LYS A 585 29.10 103.26 -51.77
CA LYS A 585 30.37 103.99 -51.90
C LYS A 585 30.72 104.22 -53.38
N ALA A 586 30.66 103.17 -54.21
CA ALA A 586 30.94 103.27 -55.65
C ALA A 586 29.95 104.20 -56.39
N ILE A 587 28.67 104.20 -56.00
CA ILE A 587 27.68 105.14 -56.54
C ILE A 587 28.02 106.58 -56.14
N ALA A 588 28.37 106.84 -54.87
CA ALA A 588 28.74 108.17 -54.40
C ALA A 588 29.97 108.72 -55.18
N GLU A 589 30.98 107.90 -55.36
CA GLU A 589 32.19 108.21 -56.14
C GLU A 589 31.83 108.57 -57.60
N ARG A 590 31.06 107.73 -58.29
CA ARG A 590 30.58 108.01 -59.66
C ARG A 590 29.68 109.24 -59.75
N THR A 591 28.86 109.55 -58.74
CA THR A 591 28.05 110.78 -58.77
C THR A 591 28.89 112.05 -58.67
N GLU A 592 30.01 112.03 -57.94
CA GLU A 592 30.91 113.18 -57.86
C GLU A 592 31.72 113.35 -59.16
N GLU A 593 32.18 112.26 -59.78
CA GLU A 593 32.76 112.30 -61.13
C GLU A 593 31.80 112.91 -62.16
N ILE A 594 30.54 112.44 -62.21
CA ILE A 594 29.53 112.97 -63.14
C ILE A 594 29.24 114.45 -62.86
N LYS A 595 29.25 114.88 -61.59
CA LYS A 595 29.09 116.28 -61.18
C LYS A 595 30.26 117.16 -61.64
N ILE A 596 31.50 116.66 -61.58
CA ILE A 596 32.68 117.33 -62.15
C ILE A 596 32.57 117.44 -63.69
N HIS A 597 32.23 116.34 -64.37
CA HIS A 597 32.03 116.34 -65.82
C HIS A 597 30.89 117.28 -66.27
N LYS A 598 29.79 117.34 -65.52
CA LYS A 598 28.70 118.29 -65.80
C LYS A 598 29.18 119.73 -65.63
N ALA A 599 29.87 120.07 -64.55
CA ALA A 599 30.40 121.43 -64.34
C ALA A 599 31.35 121.87 -65.46
N MET A 600 32.12 120.94 -66.03
CA MET A 600 32.95 121.17 -67.22
C MET A 600 32.10 121.46 -68.47
N LEU A 601 31.08 120.65 -68.75
CA LEU A 601 30.16 120.83 -69.89
C LEU A 601 29.34 122.12 -69.80
N ASP A 602 28.80 122.43 -68.61
CA ASP A 602 28.10 123.69 -68.35
C ASP A 602 29.02 124.91 -68.61
N SER A 603 30.33 124.76 -68.43
CA SER A 603 31.31 125.79 -68.80
C SER A 603 31.55 125.90 -70.31
N GLN A 604 31.58 124.77 -71.03
CA GLN A 604 31.69 124.78 -72.49
C GLN A 604 30.44 125.39 -73.15
N ILE A 605 29.24 125.09 -72.64
CA ILE A 605 27.98 125.68 -73.13
C ILE A 605 27.99 127.20 -72.97
N ARG A 606 28.42 127.72 -71.80
CA ARG A 606 28.54 129.18 -71.57
C ARG A 606 29.47 129.87 -72.56
N LEU A 607 30.57 129.24 -72.97
CA LEU A 607 31.47 129.79 -74.00
C LEU A 607 30.78 129.83 -75.37
N VAL A 608 30.11 128.75 -75.78
CA VAL A 608 29.40 128.68 -77.07
C VAL A 608 28.21 129.66 -77.13
N ASP A 609 27.50 129.87 -76.01
CA ASP A 609 26.43 130.88 -75.92
C ASP A 609 26.96 132.31 -76.14
N GLN A 610 28.14 132.64 -75.58
CA GLN A 610 28.80 133.94 -75.82
C GLN A 610 29.20 134.11 -77.30
N GLU A 611 29.67 133.04 -77.95
CA GLU A 611 29.97 133.06 -79.38
C GLU A 611 28.71 133.25 -80.24
N ARG A 612 27.59 132.59 -79.90
CA ARG A 612 26.30 132.78 -80.59
C ARG A 612 25.78 134.21 -80.43
N GLN A 613 25.90 134.80 -79.23
CA GLN A 613 25.49 136.18 -78.98
C GLN A 613 26.30 137.17 -79.83
N ARG A 614 27.63 136.99 -79.91
CA ARG A 614 28.54 137.77 -80.77
C ARG A 614 28.10 137.73 -82.25
N ILE A 615 27.91 136.53 -82.82
CA ILE A 615 27.47 136.34 -84.21
C ILE A 615 26.06 136.95 -84.45
N SER A 616 25.16 136.81 -83.49
CA SER A 616 23.79 137.34 -83.61
C SER A 616 23.74 138.87 -83.65
N ALA A 617 24.70 139.56 -83.00
CA ALA A 617 24.82 141.02 -83.09
C ALA A 617 25.29 141.45 -84.49
N GLU A 618 26.34 140.81 -85.03
CA GLU A 618 26.85 141.07 -86.39
C GLU A 618 25.78 140.87 -87.48
N PHE A 619 24.89 139.89 -87.30
CA PHE A 619 23.77 139.63 -88.21
C PHE A 619 22.75 140.77 -88.22
N GLN A 620 22.37 141.31 -87.05
CA GLN A 620 21.39 142.40 -86.94
C GLN A 620 21.89 143.71 -87.58
N ASP A 621 23.18 144.01 -87.46
CA ASP A 621 23.79 145.17 -88.12
C ASP A 621 23.75 145.06 -89.66
N ARG A 622 23.96 143.85 -90.21
CA ARG A 622 23.79 143.61 -91.66
C ARG A 622 22.33 143.75 -92.09
N LEU A 623 21.38 143.20 -91.32
CA LEU A 623 19.94 143.32 -91.58
C LEU A 623 19.47 144.78 -91.64
N ASN A 624 19.89 145.60 -90.66
CA ASN A 624 19.59 147.03 -90.61
C ASN A 624 20.16 147.80 -91.82
N LYS A 625 21.29 147.36 -92.37
CA LYS A 625 21.91 147.94 -93.57
C LYS A 625 21.10 147.62 -94.84
N ILE A 626 20.58 146.40 -94.97
CA ILE A 626 19.70 145.98 -96.08
C ILE A 626 18.36 146.75 -96.03
N ARG A 627 17.73 146.88 -94.85
CA ARG A 627 16.44 147.58 -94.72
C ARG A 627 16.51 149.04 -95.19
N LYS A 628 17.63 149.73 -94.93
CA LYS A 628 17.89 151.11 -95.39
C LYS A 628 18.04 151.23 -96.92
N LEU A 629 18.45 150.17 -97.62
CA LEU A 629 18.50 150.16 -99.09
C LEU A 629 17.11 149.94 -99.69
N ARG A 630 16.32 149.00 -99.14
CA ARG A 630 15.00 148.63 -99.66
C ARG A 630 14.03 149.81 -99.72
N CYS A 631 13.85 150.54 -98.61
CA CYS A 631 12.96 151.70 -98.58
C CYS A 631 13.39 152.83 -99.54
N ARG A 632 14.67 152.87 -99.96
CA ARG A 632 15.19 153.85 -100.92
C ARG A 632 14.87 153.49 -102.37
N TYR A 633 14.54 152.23 -102.64
CA TYR A 633 14.11 151.73 -103.96
C TYR A 633 12.59 151.86 -104.14
N GLU A 634 11.83 151.55 -103.09
CA GLU A 634 10.36 151.65 -103.06
C GLU A 634 9.89 153.10 -103.33
N VAL A 635 10.57 154.12 -102.76
CA VAL A 635 10.29 155.55 -103.03
C VAL A 635 10.56 155.98 -104.47
N LEU A 636 11.48 155.31 -105.19
CA LEU A 636 11.83 155.67 -106.56
C LEU A 636 10.82 155.17 -107.61
N THR A 637 10.05 154.13 -107.26
CA THR A 637 9.24 153.37 -108.24
C THR A 637 7.89 154.04 -108.52
N THR A 638 7.31 154.75 -107.55
CA THR A 638 5.94 155.29 -107.61
C THR A 638 5.79 156.60 -108.42
N ALA A 639 6.85 157.08 -109.08
CA ALA A 639 6.94 158.45 -109.58
C ALA A 639 6.87 158.62 -111.11
N MET A 640 6.41 157.61 -111.88
CA MET A 640 6.65 157.55 -113.34
C MET A 640 5.50 157.02 -114.25
N THR A 641 4.22 157.04 -113.85
CA THR A 641 3.10 156.57 -114.72
C THR A 641 1.77 157.36 -114.55
N PRO A 642 1.13 157.81 -115.65
CA PRO A 642 -0.23 158.39 -115.67
C PRO A 642 -1.35 157.35 -116.00
N LEU A 643 -2.52 157.78 -116.50
CA LEU A 643 -3.85 157.31 -116.09
C LEU A 643 -4.70 156.56 -117.14
N GLU A 644 -5.79 155.95 -116.65
CA GLU A 644 -7.01 155.73 -117.42
C GLU A 644 -8.07 156.70 -116.88
N GLY A 645 -8.66 157.50 -117.77
CA GLY A 645 -8.87 158.93 -117.47
C GLY A 645 -7.66 159.74 -117.95
N GLU A 646 -7.48 159.74 -119.28
CA GLU A 646 -6.34 160.26 -120.05
C GLU A 646 -4.98 159.56 -119.82
N GLU A 647 -4.61 158.72 -120.82
CA GLU A 647 -3.28 158.25 -121.28
C GLU A 647 -2.19 157.86 -120.22
N GLU A 648 -1.35 156.84 -120.42
CA GLU A 648 -0.44 156.66 -121.56
C GLU A 648 0.24 155.27 -121.50
N LYS A 649 0.21 154.46 -122.57
CA LYS A 649 1.31 154.15 -123.52
C LYS A 649 2.72 153.88 -122.95
N SER A 650 3.38 152.88 -123.54
CA SER A 650 4.83 152.62 -123.40
C SER A 650 5.67 153.57 -124.26
N GLN A 651 6.81 154.03 -123.72
CA GLN A 651 7.82 154.78 -124.48
C GLN A 651 8.89 153.89 -125.15
N THR A 652 8.48 152.71 -125.64
CA THR A 652 9.13 152.05 -126.79
C THR A 652 8.18 151.90 -127.99
N TYR A 653 7.13 152.73 -128.05
CA TYR A 653 6.22 152.81 -129.20
C TYR A 653 6.16 154.19 -129.87
N CYS A 654 6.11 155.29 -129.10
CA CYS A 654 5.87 156.64 -129.65
C CYS A 654 7.05 157.63 -129.61
N VAL A 655 8.28 157.13 -129.71
CA VAL A 655 9.29 157.82 -130.54
C VAL A 655 9.46 157.00 -131.84
N ILE A 656 8.31 156.81 -132.51
CA ILE A 656 8.15 157.11 -133.94
C ILE A 656 7.03 158.16 -134.08
N LYS A 657 7.26 159.38 -133.58
CA LYS A 657 6.90 160.58 -134.36
C LYS A 657 7.87 161.75 -134.16
N VAL A 658 9.16 161.60 -134.49
CA VAL A 658 9.81 160.46 -135.18
C VAL A 658 11.13 160.15 -134.46
N PHE A 659 12.13 161.02 -134.62
CA PHE A 659 13.01 161.52 -133.55
C PHE A 659 12.26 162.18 -132.36
N TYR A 660 13.02 162.56 -131.33
CA TYR A 660 12.73 163.49 -130.22
C TYR A 660 12.13 162.91 -128.93
#